data_AF-A0A1Q4FPL2-F1
#
_entry.id   AF-A0A1Q4FPL2-F1
#
_cell.length_a   1.000
_cell.length_b   1.000
_cell.length_c   1.000
_cell.angle_alpha   90.00
_cell.angle_beta   90.00
_cell.angle_gamma   90.00
#
_symmetry.space_group_name_H-M   'P 1'
#
loop_
_entity.id
_entity.type
_entity.pdbx_description
1 polymer ?
#
loop_
_entity_poly.entity_id
_entity_poly.type
_entity_poly.pdbx_seq_one_letter_code
_entity_poly.pdbx_strand_id
1 'polypeptide(L)'
;MMRPSVVAAVLLLGAAPLVHALPAGNARLLRFPDVCADAITFVQAGDIYTVAASGGVALRLTSHAGQELYPKFSPDCRSIAFSAEYDGTRQVFVIPASGGQPRQLTFYNDIGPQPVRGGTDYRVLDWTPDGRNILVRANRVPTDDRGGRPYLVPVEGGMETPLAVPETGGGMFSPDGKSYVYTPIDREFRSWKRYRGGRAQDVWTYDLQGNTSQRLTDNVATDNQPMWIGDTIYFTSDRNYTMNLFAMPAAGGEARQLTTFKDFDVLWPSAGKDAIVFENGGAIWRFDAQSGETREVPIRVTGDFPQTLPGWKNVAGQVESFDLSEDASTIVFAARGELFRLTGEAPDVRNISHTPDARELGVSLSPDARRAAFLSDASGEYEIYLQDLDAGATRRLTHDGGIWRFAPIWSPDGRHIAYADKQQRLRIVNVDSAATTEVDRGRHDDITEYRWSPDGRWLAYTLENDAGLNQVWMYSLQDGSRSAVTEATSSAFSPAFDPDGRWLYYLSNRDFQLQFSAYEQNYLYTNATRIYAVSLAASGPFLYQAKAAANGDAKKAEIPADAEAMRVDLEGIIGREQVLKAGNGNYQKLQAGSEAVFYTAVSGGRGEGSAELRMLGIEADKDSKVASGIDDYRLAADGKHLLVQFSGKFARIEAKADQDPGKAALDLSQLKLLVDPPREWQQEFVDGWRILRDWFYDPNMHGGIERWNAVRARYEPLVAHVATRQDLDYLFQELAGEVQAGHVYVQQGDQPKVERTPGGLLGAEIVSDASGYFRIERIFPGRDWDERNRSPLDAPSAKVKAGDFIIAVDGVDTRTVKNFYQLLQGKGGQKVELRISPRADGKGARSLRVETLTSELNLRYADWVSARRAMVDRLSDGRIGYIHVPNTAVDGNRELFRGMLAYADKEALIIDDRYNGGGFIPDRMIELLARKPLNYWKRRGLDPQATPMLSHNGPKAMLINGLASSGGDALPYYFRKLGLGKLIGTRTWGGLVGISGNPSLADGGTLLAATFRFLDTDGNWAVENEGVSPDIEVIDRPELLAAGRDPSVEKAVSELLAELTRHPGRKIVAPAAPTNFGAPTP
;
A
#
# COMPACT_ATOMS: atom_id res chain seq x y z
N MET A 1 10.44 -36.02 -81.11
CA MET A 1 11.28 -34.81 -80.99
C MET A 1 11.33 -34.40 -79.53
N MET A 2 12.54 -34.31 -78.98
CA MET A 2 12.81 -34.13 -77.56
C MET A 2 12.42 -32.73 -77.06
N ARG A 3 11.83 -32.67 -75.86
CA ARG A 3 12.36 -31.95 -74.68
C ARG A 3 11.55 -32.34 -73.43
N PRO A 4 12.19 -32.62 -72.28
CA PRO A 4 11.54 -33.28 -71.16
C PRO A 4 10.96 -32.29 -70.14
N SER A 5 9.78 -32.65 -69.61
CA SER A 5 9.10 -32.02 -68.48
C SER A 5 9.63 -32.61 -67.17
N VAL A 6 9.99 -31.74 -66.23
CA VAL A 6 10.36 -32.09 -64.85
C VAL A 6 9.08 -32.14 -64.00
N VAL A 7 8.83 -33.27 -63.36
CA VAL A 7 7.79 -33.46 -62.33
C VAL A 7 8.40 -33.10 -60.97
N ALA A 8 7.78 -32.13 -60.29
CA ALA A 8 8.08 -31.80 -58.90
C ALA A 8 7.14 -32.60 -57.97
N ALA A 9 7.72 -33.34 -57.03
CA ALA A 9 7.02 -34.04 -55.97
C ALA A 9 6.90 -33.14 -54.73
N VAL A 10 5.68 -33.04 -54.21
CA VAL A 10 5.30 -32.32 -52.98
C VAL A 10 5.74 -33.14 -51.76
N LEU A 11 6.46 -32.51 -50.83
CA LEU A 11 6.81 -33.06 -49.51
C LEU A 11 6.00 -32.31 -48.44
N LEU A 12 5.14 -33.05 -47.74
CA LEU A 12 4.46 -32.60 -46.52
C LEU A 12 5.48 -32.41 -45.39
N LEU A 13 5.51 -31.21 -44.80
CA LEU A 13 6.19 -30.93 -43.53
C LEU A 13 5.16 -30.91 -42.41
N GLY A 14 5.21 -31.92 -41.54
CA GLY A 14 4.53 -31.92 -40.25
C GLY A 14 5.25 -30.98 -39.29
N ALA A 15 4.51 -30.06 -38.68
CA ALA A 15 5.00 -29.18 -37.63
C ALA A 15 5.15 -29.96 -36.32
N ALA A 16 6.36 -30.02 -35.78
CA ALA A 16 6.63 -30.46 -34.42
C ALA A 16 6.62 -29.25 -33.47
N PRO A 17 6.22 -29.41 -32.20
CA PRO A 17 6.24 -28.32 -31.22
C PRO A 17 7.69 -27.94 -30.90
N LEU A 18 8.02 -26.66 -31.07
CA LEU A 18 9.29 -26.07 -30.67
C LEU A 18 9.35 -26.01 -29.14
N VAL A 19 9.98 -27.01 -28.54
CA VAL A 19 10.50 -26.93 -27.16
C VAL A 19 11.53 -25.81 -27.14
N HIS A 20 11.20 -24.68 -26.50
CA HIS A 20 12.15 -23.59 -26.28
C HIS A 20 13.19 -24.07 -25.26
N ALA A 21 14.34 -24.54 -25.75
CA ALA A 21 15.52 -24.67 -24.91
C ALA A 21 15.99 -23.27 -24.51
N LEU A 22 16.15 -23.01 -23.20
CA LEU A 22 16.79 -21.80 -22.70
C LEU A 22 18.14 -21.63 -23.41
N PRO A 23 18.48 -20.43 -23.92
CA PRO A 23 19.75 -20.23 -24.61
C PRO A 23 20.90 -20.50 -23.63
N ALA A 24 21.97 -21.13 -24.14
CA ALA A 24 23.23 -21.37 -23.43
C ALA A 24 24.02 -20.06 -23.19
N GLY A 25 23.38 -19.04 -22.64
CA GLY A 25 23.91 -17.71 -22.34
C GLY A 25 24.18 -17.49 -20.85
N ASN A 26 24.74 -16.33 -20.52
CA ASN A 26 24.94 -15.92 -19.13
C ASN A 26 23.58 -15.74 -18.42
N ALA A 27 23.51 -16.13 -17.16
CA ALA A 27 22.36 -15.88 -16.31
C ALA A 27 22.16 -14.37 -16.08
N ARG A 28 20.92 -13.98 -15.79
CA ARG A 28 20.50 -12.64 -15.39
C ARG A 28 19.67 -12.73 -14.12
N LEU A 29 19.32 -11.56 -13.57
CA LEU A 29 18.64 -11.40 -12.27
C LEU A 29 19.47 -11.96 -11.12
N LEU A 30 20.79 -11.76 -11.21
CA LEU A 30 21.77 -12.12 -10.18
C LEU A 30 21.89 -10.95 -9.19
N ARG A 31 21.48 -11.17 -7.94
CA ARG A 31 21.28 -10.10 -6.95
C ARG A 31 22.14 -10.28 -5.70
N PHE A 32 22.30 -9.20 -4.94
CA PHE A 32 22.98 -9.16 -3.65
C PHE A 32 24.37 -9.85 -3.64
N PRO A 33 25.29 -9.49 -4.56
CA PRO A 33 26.57 -10.16 -4.67
C PRO A 33 27.52 -9.78 -3.53
N ASP A 34 28.45 -10.67 -3.22
CA ASP A 34 29.60 -10.43 -2.36
C ASP A 34 30.85 -11.18 -2.84
N VAL A 35 32.05 -10.69 -2.53
CA VAL A 35 33.32 -11.22 -3.07
C VAL A 35 34.37 -11.43 -1.99
N CYS A 36 35.01 -12.60 -2.00
CA CYS A 36 36.13 -12.92 -1.12
C CYS A 36 37.17 -13.73 -1.89
N ALA A 37 38.40 -13.21 -1.95
CA ALA A 37 39.48 -13.78 -2.76
C ALA A 37 39.05 -14.05 -4.22
N ASP A 38 39.03 -15.31 -4.64
CA ASP A 38 38.69 -15.77 -5.99
C ASP A 38 37.26 -16.30 -6.11
N ALA A 39 36.38 -16.02 -5.15
CA ALA A 39 34.99 -16.45 -5.15
C ALA A 39 34.00 -15.28 -5.03
N ILE A 40 32.83 -15.45 -5.67
CA ILE A 40 31.67 -14.57 -5.57
C ILE A 40 30.50 -15.39 -5.04
N THR A 41 29.74 -14.83 -4.10
CA THR A 41 28.43 -15.34 -3.67
C THR A 41 27.34 -14.38 -4.11
N PHE A 42 26.14 -14.88 -4.41
CA PHE A 42 25.01 -14.07 -4.87
C PHE A 42 23.69 -14.82 -4.70
N VAL A 43 22.57 -14.13 -4.92
CA VAL A 43 21.22 -14.68 -4.92
C VAL A 43 20.67 -14.77 -6.34
N GLN A 44 20.02 -15.89 -6.66
CA GLN A 44 19.18 -16.02 -7.84
C GLN A 44 17.96 -16.86 -7.48
N ALA A 45 16.76 -16.48 -7.95
CA ALA A 45 15.53 -17.24 -7.71
C ALA A 45 15.21 -17.48 -6.22
N GLY A 46 15.70 -16.60 -5.34
CA GLY A 46 15.52 -16.70 -3.89
C GLY A 46 16.55 -17.55 -3.14
N ASP A 47 17.50 -18.19 -3.85
CA ASP A 47 18.54 -19.04 -3.25
C ASP A 47 19.95 -18.47 -3.40
N ILE A 48 20.87 -18.94 -2.56
CA ILE A 48 22.28 -18.51 -2.54
C ILE A 48 23.14 -19.44 -3.41
N TYR A 49 24.01 -18.84 -4.20
CA TYR A 49 24.96 -19.49 -5.10
C TYR A 49 26.39 -18.99 -4.87
N THR A 50 27.37 -19.81 -5.24
CA THR A 50 28.79 -19.40 -5.32
C THR A 50 29.37 -19.69 -6.70
N VAL A 51 30.33 -18.88 -7.13
CA VAL A 51 31.05 -19.03 -8.41
C VAL A 51 32.46 -18.47 -8.29
N ALA A 52 33.38 -18.90 -9.17
CA ALA A 52 34.69 -18.27 -9.26
C ALA A 52 34.56 -16.80 -9.69
N ALA A 53 35.45 -15.92 -9.21
CA ALA A 53 35.47 -14.49 -9.53
C ALA A 53 35.79 -14.20 -11.01
N SER A 54 36.25 -15.19 -11.76
CA SER A 54 36.39 -15.16 -13.22
C SER A 54 35.12 -15.56 -13.98
N GLY A 55 34.08 -16.02 -13.28
CA GLY A 55 32.86 -16.58 -13.85
C GLY A 55 32.92 -18.11 -13.99
N GLY A 56 31.93 -18.67 -14.70
CA GLY A 56 31.78 -20.12 -14.88
C GLY A 56 30.41 -20.63 -14.47
N VAL A 57 30.34 -21.89 -14.08
CA VAL A 57 29.10 -22.52 -13.59
C VAL A 57 29.00 -22.28 -12.08
N ALA A 58 27.88 -21.73 -11.63
CA ALA A 58 27.63 -21.48 -10.22
C ALA A 58 27.15 -22.74 -9.49
N LEU A 59 27.57 -22.89 -8.23
CA LEU A 59 27.14 -23.92 -7.29
C LEU A 59 26.03 -23.37 -6.39
N ARG A 60 24.86 -24.00 -6.42
CA ARG A 60 23.75 -23.70 -5.49
C ARG A 60 24.09 -24.19 -4.08
N LEU A 61 23.96 -23.33 -3.08
CA LEU A 61 24.24 -23.64 -1.67
C LEU A 61 22.98 -23.87 -0.84
N THR A 62 21.87 -23.19 -1.16
CA THR A 62 20.61 -23.27 -0.42
C THR A 62 19.43 -23.61 -1.34
N SER A 63 18.33 -24.07 -0.75
CA SER A 63 17.11 -24.45 -1.49
C SER A 63 15.92 -24.46 -0.54
N HIS A 64 15.09 -23.41 -0.58
CA HIS A 64 13.89 -23.34 0.25
C HIS A 64 12.74 -22.56 -0.41
N ALA A 65 11.53 -22.72 0.11
CA ALA A 65 10.36 -21.95 -0.36
C ALA A 65 10.35 -20.50 0.14
N GLY A 66 11.01 -20.24 1.27
CA GLY A 66 11.25 -18.90 1.83
C GLY A 66 12.55 -18.30 1.31
N GLN A 67 12.66 -16.98 1.30
CA GLN A 67 13.79 -16.29 0.67
C GLN A 67 15.07 -16.38 1.49
N GLU A 68 16.20 -16.55 0.80
CA GLU A 68 17.55 -16.48 1.37
C GLU A 68 18.32 -15.32 0.71
N LEU A 69 18.64 -14.30 1.51
CA LEU A 69 19.08 -12.99 1.03
C LEU A 69 20.39 -12.53 1.69
N TYR A 70 21.05 -11.58 1.03
CA TYR A 70 22.23 -10.84 1.51
C TYR A 70 23.40 -11.74 1.98
N PRO A 71 23.87 -12.68 1.14
CA PRO A 71 25.03 -13.49 1.50
C PRO A 71 26.29 -12.61 1.65
N LYS A 72 27.04 -12.80 2.74
CA LYS A 72 28.31 -12.14 3.01
C LYS A 72 29.37 -13.14 3.45
N PHE A 73 30.52 -13.17 2.79
CA PHE A 73 31.64 -14.01 3.18
C PHE A 73 32.26 -13.56 4.51
N SER A 74 32.68 -14.51 5.32
CA SER A 74 33.56 -14.25 6.46
C SER A 74 34.92 -13.73 5.96
N PRO A 75 35.68 -12.96 6.77
CA PRO A 75 36.98 -12.42 6.37
C PRO A 75 38.02 -13.47 5.96
N ASP A 76 37.86 -14.72 6.39
CA ASP A 76 38.70 -15.87 6.01
C ASP A 76 38.17 -16.67 4.79
N CYS A 77 37.09 -16.19 4.17
CA CYS A 77 36.36 -16.80 3.05
C CYS A 77 35.81 -18.22 3.31
N ARG A 78 35.70 -18.67 4.56
CA ARG A 78 35.27 -20.06 4.88
C ARG A 78 33.78 -20.22 5.14
N SER A 79 33.10 -19.15 5.50
CA SER A 79 31.69 -19.15 5.86
C SER A 79 30.94 -18.05 5.13
N ILE A 80 29.64 -18.22 4.98
CA ILE A 80 28.72 -17.21 4.44
C ILE A 80 27.63 -16.97 5.48
N ALA A 81 27.45 -15.72 5.89
CA ALA A 81 26.31 -15.28 6.68
C ALA A 81 25.23 -14.75 5.75
N PHE A 82 23.96 -15.01 6.07
CA PHE A 82 22.83 -14.60 5.25
C PHE A 82 21.55 -14.53 6.07
N SER A 83 20.51 -13.92 5.49
CA SER A 83 19.18 -13.82 6.08
C SER A 83 18.25 -14.84 5.44
N ALA A 84 17.47 -15.60 6.21
CA ALA A 84 16.53 -16.58 5.64
C ALA A 84 15.20 -16.67 6.40
N GLU A 85 14.14 -17.08 5.69
CA GLU A 85 12.77 -17.25 6.20
C GLU A 85 12.37 -18.73 6.29
N TYR A 86 13.14 -19.56 7.01
CA TYR A 86 12.89 -21.01 7.07
C TYR A 86 11.60 -21.40 7.83
N ASP A 87 11.21 -20.65 8.86
CA ASP A 87 9.99 -20.85 9.66
C ASP A 87 8.97 -19.71 9.47
N GLY A 88 9.11 -18.98 8.35
CA GLY A 88 8.33 -17.80 8.01
C GLY A 88 8.66 -16.56 8.85
N THR A 89 9.59 -16.64 9.82
CA THR A 89 10.26 -15.47 10.39
C THR A 89 11.65 -15.32 9.79
N ARG A 90 12.05 -14.10 9.43
CA ARG A 90 13.41 -13.87 8.91
C ARG A 90 14.42 -13.88 10.04
N GLN A 91 15.46 -14.71 9.91
CA GLN A 91 16.55 -14.84 10.89
C GLN A 91 17.91 -14.85 10.18
N VAL A 92 18.98 -14.65 10.94
CA VAL A 92 20.35 -14.70 10.43
C VAL A 92 20.93 -16.10 10.61
N PHE A 93 21.54 -16.61 9.55
CA PHE A 93 22.15 -17.94 9.48
C PHE A 93 23.60 -17.84 9.03
N VAL A 94 24.37 -18.89 9.30
CA VAL A 94 25.70 -19.11 8.75
C VAL A 94 25.82 -20.50 8.14
N ILE A 95 26.49 -20.61 7.00
CA ILE A 95 26.77 -21.87 6.28
C ILE A 95 28.25 -21.90 5.86
N PRO A 96 28.91 -23.08 5.80
CA PRO A 96 30.22 -23.17 5.15
C PRO A 96 30.15 -22.71 3.69
N ALA A 97 31.19 -22.00 3.22
CA ALA A 97 31.26 -21.51 1.83
C ALA A 97 31.26 -22.64 0.79
N SER A 98 31.63 -23.86 1.19
CA SER A 98 31.55 -25.08 0.37
C SER A 98 30.18 -25.74 0.35
N GLY A 99 29.18 -25.18 1.04
CA GLY A 99 27.87 -25.80 1.27
C GLY A 99 27.82 -26.65 2.55
N GLY A 100 26.61 -27.00 2.97
CA GLY A 100 26.35 -27.76 4.20
C GLY A 100 25.00 -27.41 4.82
N GLN A 101 24.83 -27.74 6.11
CA GLN A 101 23.62 -27.38 6.87
C GLN A 101 23.75 -25.96 7.43
N PRO A 102 22.81 -25.04 7.15
CA PRO A 102 22.76 -23.73 7.78
C PRO A 102 22.57 -23.82 9.30
N ARG A 103 23.19 -22.89 10.03
CA ARG A 103 23.01 -22.74 11.49
C ARG A 103 22.44 -21.36 11.82
N GLN A 104 21.30 -21.34 12.49
CA GLN A 104 20.63 -20.12 12.95
C GLN A 104 21.40 -19.43 14.08
N LEU A 105 21.43 -18.09 14.06
CA LEU A 105 22.14 -17.26 15.02
C LEU A 105 21.22 -16.32 15.81
N THR A 106 20.13 -15.85 15.19
CA THR A 106 19.17 -14.92 15.81
C THR A 106 17.83 -15.59 16.06
N PHE A 107 17.12 -15.09 17.07
CA PHE A 107 15.87 -15.72 17.54
C PHE A 107 14.80 -14.72 18.00
N TYR A 108 15.09 -13.42 17.96
CA TYR A 108 14.09 -12.38 18.20
C TYR A 108 13.21 -12.20 16.96
N ASN A 109 11.96 -11.78 17.15
CA ASN A 109 11.01 -11.65 16.04
C ASN A 109 11.45 -10.60 15.03
N ASP A 110 11.28 -10.90 13.75
CA ASP A 110 11.24 -9.88 12.72
C ASP A 110 9.94 -9.05 12.83
N ILE A 111 9.90 -7.92 12.12
CA ILE A 111 8.68 -7.09 11.99
C ILE A 111 7.55 -7.75 11.19
N GLY A 112 7.77 -8.95 10.65
CA GLY A 112 6.85 -9.67 9.79
C GLY A 112 6.89 -9.22 8.31
N PRO A 113 5.96 -9.73 7.48
CA PRO A 113 5.92 -9.42 6.05
C PRO A 113 5.73 -7.93 5.79
N GLN A 114 6.52 -7.40 4.87
CA GLN A 114 6.45 -6.01 4.42
C GLN A 114 6.09 -5.95 2.93
N PRO A 115 5.45 -4.87 2.46
CA PRO A 115 5.35 -4.64 1.02
C PRO A 115 6.76 -4.57 0.43
N VAL A 116 6.91 -4.85 -0.87
CA VAL A 116 8.23 -4.95 -1.51
C VAL A 116 9.13 -3.72 -1.22
N ARG A 117 8.54 -2.52 -1.30
CA ARG A 117 9.21 -1.23 -1.01
C ARG A 117 9.67 -1.03 0.44
N GLY A 118 9.14 -1.83 1.36
CA GLY A 118 9.50 -1.84 2.77
C GLY A 118 10.80 -2.59 3.05
N GLY A 119 11.31 -3.33 2.06
CA GLY A 119 12.47 -4.18 2.23
C GLY A 119 12.21 -5.31 3.22
N THR A 120 13.27 -5.76 3.87
CA THR A 120 13.23 -6.91 4.78
C THR A 120 13.95 -6.58 6.08
N ASP A 121 13.45 -7.12 7.20
CA ASP A 121 14.18 -7.10 8.46
C ASP A 121 15.43 -8.01 8.42
N TYR A 122 16.29 -7.93 9.44
CA TYR A 122 17.51 -8.73 9.58
C TYR A 122 18.38 -8.75 8.32
N ARG A 123 18.73 -7.59 7.78
CA ARG A 123 19.65 -7.53 6.63
C ARG A 123 21.09 -7.72 7.11
N VAL A 124 21.75 -8.78 6.65
CA VAL A 124 23.19 -8.97 6.85
C VAL A 124 23.94 -7.91 6.04
N LEU A 125 24.71 -7.06 6.73
CA LEU A 125 25.46 -5.98 6.09
C LEU A 125 26.88 -6.43 5.75
N ASP A 126 27.58 -6.99 6.74
CA ASP A 126 28.99 -7.41 6.64
C ASP A 126 29.43 -8.20 7.90
N TRP A 127 30.73 -8.46 8.05
CA TRP A 127 31.38 -9.04 9.22
C TRP A 127 32.27 -8.05 9.96
N THR A 128 32.56 -8.32 11.23
CA THR A 128 33.68 -7.64 11.90
C THR A 128 35.01 -8.11 11.29
N PRO A 129 36.05 -7.25 11.22
CA PRO A 129 37.34 -7.62 10.62
C PRO A 129 38.01 -8.85 11.25
N ASP A 130 37.72 -9.13 12.53
CA ASP A 130 38.21 -10.31 13.26
C ASP A 130 37.38 -11.59 13.03
N GLY A 131 36.29 -11.50 12.26
CA GLY A 131 35.38 -12.60 11.94
C GLY A 131 34.53 -13.12 13.09
N ARG A 132 34.54 -12.48 14.27
CA ARG A 132 33.82 -12.98 15.46
C ARG A 132 32.34 -12.65 15.48
N ASN A 133 31.93 -11.57 14.81
CA ASN A 133 30.54 -11.12 14.76
C ASN A 133 30.12 -10.77 13.34
N ILE A 134 28.83 -10.91 13.10
CA ILE A 134 28.16 -10.46 11.88
C ILE A 134 27.49 -9.13 12.19
N LEU A 135 27.68 -8.15 11.31
CA LEU A 135 26.99 -6.88 11.34
C LEU A 135 25.63 -7.03 10.66
N VAL A 136 24.57 -6.75 11.41
CA VAL A 136 23.20 -6.95 10.96
C VAL A 136 22.37 -5.70 11.23
N ARG A 137 21.57 -5.32 10.25
CA ARG A 137 20.54 -4.30 10.42
C ARG A 137 19.24 -4.97 10.86
N ALA A 138 18.70 -4.55 12.02
CA ALA A 138 17.42 -5.05 12.54
C ALA A 138 16.44 -3.89 12.80
N ASN A 139 15.17 -4.07 12.42
CA ASN A 139 14.11 -3.07 12.48
C ASN A 139 13.45 -3.03 13.86
N ARG A 140 14.25 -2.69 14.87
CA ARG A 140 13.81 -2.59 16.29
C ARG A 140 13.81 -1.14 16.79
N VAL A 141 13.52 -0.18 15.91
CA VAL A 141 13.48 1.25 16.21
C VAL A 141 12.06 1.70 16.59
N PRO A 142 11.89 2.73 17.43
CA PRO A 142 10.58 3.14 17.95
C PRO A 142 9.73 3.95 16.97
N THR A 143 10.30 4.50 15.91
CA THR A 143 9.66 5.57 15.10
C THR A 143 9.27 5.15 13.68
N ASP A 144 9.79 4.03 13.19
CA ASP A 144 9.56 3.53 11.83
C ASP A 144 9.64 2.01 11.83
N ASP A 145 8.71 1.32 11.17
CA ASP A 145 8.78 -0.13 10.98
C ASP A 145 9.80 -0.51 9.90
N ARG A 146 10.21 0.46 9.07
CA ARG A 146 11.25 0.29 8.04
C ARG A 146 12.61 0.79 8.46
N GLY A 147 12.73 1.55 9.55
CA GLY A 147 14.01 2.00 10.09
C GLY A 147 14.76 0.83 10.72
N GLY A 148 16.10 0.88 10.71
CA GLY A 148 16.92 -0.23 11.18
C GLY A 148 18.10 0.26 11.99
N ARG A 149 18.47 -0.47 13.05
CA ARG A 149 19.66 -0.20 13.86
C ARG A 149 20.71 -1.27 13.60
N PRO A 150 22.02 -0.93 13.59
CA PRO A 150 23.07 -1.93 13.47
C PRO A 150 23.27 -2.71 14.78
N TYR A 151 23.35 -4.03 14.67
CA TYR A 151 23.62 -4.99 15.72
C TYR A 151 24.81 -5.88 15.35
N LEU A 152 25.53 -6.34 16.36
CA LEU A 152 26.52 -7.41 16.26
C LEU A 152 25.89 -8.73 16.70
N VAL A 153 25.98 -9.74 15.84
CA VAL A 153 25.52 -11.10 16.11
C VAL A 153 26.75 -12.02 16.27
N PRO A 154 26.97 -12.62 17.45
CA PRO A 154 28.10 -13.53 17.66
C PRO A 154 27.97 -14.79 16.80
N VAL A 155 29.04 -15.13 16.06
CA VAL A 155 29.04 -16.30 15.16
C VAL A 155 28.90 -17.61 15.94
N GLU A 156 29.44 -17.67 17.16
CA GLU A 156 29.33 -18.82 18.07
C GLU A 156 27.96 -18.93 18.77
N GLY A 157 27.02 -18.03 18.46
CA GLY A 157 25.72 -17.89 19.10
C GLY A 157 25.76 -17.04 20.37
N GLY A 158 24.65 -16.37 20.68
CA GLY A 158 24.54 -15.42 21.79
C GLY A 158 23.42 -14.40 21.56
N MET A 159 23.29 -13.44 22.49
CA MET A 159 22.41 -12.30 22.31
C MET A 159 23.00 -11.31 21.30
N GLU A 160 22.15 -10.72 20.46
CA GLU A 160 22.58 -9.62 19.58
C GLU A 160 22.87 -8.36 20.40
N THR A 161 23.92 -7.61 20.06
CA THR A 161 24.31 -6.38 20.77
C THR A 161 24.20 -5.16 19.85
N PRO A 162 23.42 -4.12 20.20
CA PRO A 162 23.31 -2.93 19.35
C PRO A 162 24.60 -2.09 19.39
N LEU A 163 24.94 -1.44 18.27
CA LEU A 163 25.96 -0.38 18.27
C LEU A 163 25.40 0.93 18.84
N ALA A 164 26.29 1.86 19.20
CA ALA A 164 25.92 3.22 19.61
C ALA A 164 25.23 4.02 18.48
N VAL A 165 25.42 3.60 17.23
CA VAL A 165 24.75 4.17 16.06
C VAL A 165 23.24 3.90 16.15
N PRO A 166 22.38 4.94 16.15
CA PRO A 166 20.94 4.77 16.38
C PRO A 166 20.20 4.15 15.20
N GLU A 167 20.61 4.48 13.97
CA GLU A 167 19.98 4.03 12.73
C GLU A 167 21.02 3.81 11.62
N THR A 168 20.74 2.86 10.71
CA THR A 168 21.58 2.54 9.56
C THR A 168 20.72 2.05 8.38
N GLY A 169 21.09 2.52 7.18
CA GLY A 169 20.83 1.85 5.92
C GLY A 169 21.92 0.81 5.67
N GLY A 170 22.79 1.03 4.69
CA GLY A 170 23.98 0.20 4.45
C GLY A 170 25.14 0.52 5.41
N GLY A 171 26.18 -0.31 5.42
CA GLY A 171 27.44 0.03 6.08
C GLY A 171 28.41 -1.12 6.26
N MET A 172 29.65 -0.77 6.61
CA MET A 172 30.81 -1.67 6.77
C MET A 172 31.79 -1.08 7.81
N PHE A 173 32.53 -1.94 8.52
CA PHE A 173 33.60 -1.51 9.42
C PHE A 173 34.85 -1.07 8.64
N SER A 174 35.62 -0.14 9.22
CA SER A 174 36.98 0.13 8.75
C SER A 174 37.84 -1.14 8.85
N PRO A 175 38.91 -1.28 8.05
CA PRO A 175 39.79 -2.45 8.11
C PRO A 175 40.40 -2.73 9.49
N ASP A 176 40.56 -1.69 10.33
CA ASP A 176 41.06 -1.81 11.70
C ASP A 176 39.94 -2.00 12.76
N GLY A 177 38.68 -2.00 12.34
CA GLY A 177 37.49 -2.21 13.19
C GLY A 177 37.14 -1.06 14.13
N LYS A 178 37.80 0.11 14.02
CA LYS A 178 37.58 1.24 14.93
C LYS A 178 36.51 2.22 14.47
N SER A 179 36.17 2.19 13.19
CA SER A 179 35.17 3.08 12.60
C SER A 179 34.12 2.30 11.82
N TYR A 180 32.97 2.92 11.63
CA TYR A 180 31.86 2.38 10.85
C TYR A 180 31.46 3.40 9.77
N VAL A 181 31.49 3.01 8.49
CA VAL A 181 30.95 3.83 7.41
C VAL A 181 29.53 3.37 7.08
N TYR A 182 28.61 4.31 6.91
CA TYR A 182 27.19 3.99 6.76
C TYR A 182 26.38 5.13 6.16
N THR A 183 25.13 4.82 5.79
CA THR A 183 24.10 5.83 5.55
C THR A 183 23.13 5.81 6.73
N PRO A 184 22.73 6.96 7.31
CA PRO A 184 21.70 6.96 8.35
C PRO A 184 20.32 6.53 7.85
N ILE A 185 20.04 6.78 6.56
CA ILE A 185 18.76 6.49 5.90
C ILE A 185 18.89 5.25 4.99
N ASP A 186 17.81 4.47 4.87
CA ASP A 186 17.66 3.30 3.98
C ASP A 186 16.59 3.58 2.90
N ARG A 187 16.89 3.32 1.62
CA ARG A 187 16.02 3.60 0.46
C ARG A 187 16.07 2.57 -0.67
N GLU A 188 16.83 1.50 -0.50
CA GLU A 188 17.30 0.61 -1.55
C GLU A 188 16.18 -0.23 -2.18
N PHE A 189 15.07 -0.38 -1.47
CA PHE A 189 13.86 -1.05 -1.95
C PHE A 189 12.81 -0.09 -2.52
N ARG A 190 13.05 1.23 -2.49
CA ARG A 190 12.07 2.20 -2.99
C ARG A 190 12.21 2.38 -4.50
N SER A 191 11.13 2.13 -5.23
CA SER A 191 11.00 2.30 -6.67
C SER A 191 10.91 3.77 -7.11
N TRP A 192 11.95 4.57 -6.81
CA TRP A 192 12.03 5.98 -7.21
C TRP A 192 13.46 6.41 -7.55
N LYS A 193 13.82 6.30 -8.83
CA LYS A 193 15.13 6.72 -9.36
C LYS A 193 15.18 8.23 -9.51
N ARG A 194 16.39 8.80 -9.44
CA ARG A 194 16.66 10.25 -9.61
C ARG A 194 15.97 11.11 -8.55
N TYR A 195 15.85 10.55 -7.35
CA TYR A 195 15.22 11.20 -6.23
C TYR A 195 16.11 12.29 -5.63
N ARG A 196 15.51 13.41 -5.25
CA ARG A 196 16.16 14.64 -4.77
C ARG A 196 15.52 15.21 -3.49
N GLY A 197 14.56 14.50 -2.91
CA GLY A 197 13.90 14.89 -1.67
C GLY A 197 14.75 14.63 -0.41
N GLY A 198 14.19 14.92 0.77
CA GLY A 198 14.91 14.89 2.05
C GLY A 198 15.38 13.54 2.57
N ARG A 199 15.06 12.42 1.89
CA ARG A 199 15.64 11.09 2.20
C ARG A 199 16.86 10.75 1.33
N ALA A 200 17.38 11.67 0.52
CA ALA A 200 18.57 11.42 -0.28
C ALA A 200 19.70 11.07 0.68
N GLN A 201 20.33 9.92 0.47
CA GLN A 201 21.28 9.38 1.43
C GLN A 201 22.59 10.14 1.34
N ASP A 202 23.22 10.33 2.50
CA ASP A 202 24.60 10.79 2.62
C ASP A 202 25.46 9.70 3.25
N VAL A 203 26.75 9.74 2.94
CA VAL A 203 27.77 8.91 3.57
C VAL A 203 28.23 9.55 4.88
N TRP A 204 28.24 8.74 5.93
CA TRP A 204 28.70 9.11 7.27
C TRP A 204 29.76 8.13 7.76
N THR A 205 30.61 8.60 8.67
CA THR A 205 31.47 7.77 9.50
C THR A 205 31.12 7.93 10.97
N TYR A 206 31.28 6.86 11.73
CA TYR A 206 31.17 6.85 13.18
C TYR A 206 32.48 6.31 13.78
N ASP A 207 33.11 7.09 14.65
CA ASP A 207 34.21 6.65 15.50
C ASP A 207 33.63 5.91 16.71
N LEU A 208 33.86 4.60 16.76
CA LEU A 208 33.32 3.72 17.79
C LEU A 208 34.08 3.84 19.12
N GLN A 209 35.28 4.43 19.11
CA GLN A 209 36.08 4.62 20.31
C GLN A 209 35.78 5.98 20.96
N GLY A 210 35.81 7.05 20.17
CA GLY A 210 35.49 8.40 20.63
C GLY A 210 33.99 8.69 20.74
N ASN A 211 33.13 7.83 20.17
CA ASN A 211 31.68 7.98 20.12
C ASN A 211 31.27 9.30 19.45
N THR A 212 31.81 9.55 18.24
CA THR A 212 31.52 10.75 17.45
C THR A 212 31.17 10.37 16.01
N SER A 213 30.32 11.16 15.35
CA SER A 213 29.97 10.97 13.94
C SER A 213 30.38 12.15 13.07
N GLN A 214 30.65 11.87 11.80
CA GLN A 214 30.98 12.85 10.77
C GLN A 214 30.18 12.57 9.50
N ARG A 215 29.52 13.62 8.97
CA ARG A 215 28.90 13.62 7.63
C ARG A 215 30.00 13.85 6.59
N LEU A 216 30.18 12.95 5.64
CA LEU A 216 31.20 13.04 4.60
C LEU A 216 30.67 13.61 3.28
N THR A 217 29.38 13.46 3.00
CA THR A 217 28.72 14.00 1.81
C THR A 217 27.47 14.79 2.17
N ASP A 218 27.08 15.74 1.32
CA ASP A 218 25.90 16.59 1.47
C ASP A 218 25.18 16.88 0.14
N ASN A 219 25.26 15.93 -0.81
CA ASN A 219 24.68 16.10 -2.13
C ASN A 219 23.14 16.00 -2.07
N VAL A 220 22.45 16.73 -2.95
CA VAL A 220 20.98 16.59 -3.10
C VAL A 220 20.59 15.26 -3.74
N ALA A 221 21.52 14.65 -4.48
CA ALA A 221 21.39 13.32 -5.04
C ALA A 221 21.67 12.24 -3.98
N THR A 222 21.39 10.98 -4.32
CA THR A 222 21.60 9.86 -3.42
C THR A 222 23.06 9.41 -3.44
N ASP A 223 23.70 9.32 -2.27
CA ASP A 223 24.98 8.64 -2.03
C ASP A 223 24.75 7.42 -1.12
N ASN A 224 24.95 6.21 -1.67
CA ASN A 224 24.40 4.97 -1.13
C ASN A 224 25.43 3.83 -1.03
N GLN A 225 25.21 2.89 -0.09
CA GLN A 225 25.98 1.67 0.16
C GLN A 225 27.49 1.93 0.29
N PRO A 226 27.92 2.75 1.26
CA PRO A 226 29.34 3.04 1.44
C PRO A 226 30.09 1.82 1.99
N MET A 227 31.31 1.64 1.51
CA MET A 227 32.19 0.51 1.81
C MET A 227 33.66 0.95 1.83
N TRP A 228 34.51 0.18 2.52
CA TRP A 228 35.93 0.46 2.71
C TRP A 228 36.81 -0.46 1.87
N ILE A 229 37.85 0.11 1.24
CA ILE A 229 39.04 -0.63 0.80
C ILE A 229 40.28 0.22 1.11
N GLY A 230 41.14 -0.27 2.00
CA GLY A 230 42.32 0.46 2.45
C GLY A 230 41.95 1.76 3.16
N ASP A 231 42.43 2.91 2.67
CA ASP A 231 42.12 4.26 3.19
C ASP A 231 41.08 5.02 2.33
N THR A 232 40.33 4.28 1.50
CA THR A 232 39.36 4.85 0.55
C THR A 232 37.95 4.35 0.86
N ILE A 233 36.99 5.27 0.83
CA ILE A 233 35.56 4.97 0.92
C ILE A 233 35.00 4.97 -0.50
N TYR A 234 34.35 3.87 -0.86
CA TYR A 234 33.60 3.69 -2.10
C TYR A 234 32.12 3.74 -1.79
N PHE A 235 31.31 4.20 -2.74
CA PHE A 235 29.85 4.26 -2.62
C PHE A 235 29.23 4.39 -4.00
N THR A 236 27.92 4.21 -4.10
CA THR A 236 27.17 4.46 -5.33
C THR A 236 26.49 5.82 -5.28
N SER A 237 26.46 6.53 -6.41
CA SER A 237 25.81 7.84 -6.47
C SER A 237 25.10 8.08 -7.78
N ASP A 238 23.92 8.68 -7.69
CA ASP A 238 23.07 9.07 -8.81
C ASP A 238 23.16 10.58 -9.11
N ARG A 239 24.21 11.24 -8.61
CA ARG A 239 24.51 12.68 -8.84
C ARG A 239 24.62 13.06 -10.32
N ASN A 240 25.02 12.10 -11.16
CA ASN A 240 25.08 12.23 -12.63
C ASN A 240 23.92 11.50 -13.30
N TYR A 241 22.76 11.51 -12.65
CA TYR A 241 21.55 10.78 -13.00
C TYR A 241 21.73 9.29 -12.80
N THR A 242 22.38 8.53 -13.69
CA THR A 242 22.51 7.05 -13.51
C THR A 242 23.43 6.70 -12.36
N MET A 243 22.96 5.83 -11.46
CA MET A 243 23.70 5.42 -10.27
C MET A 243 24.95 4.66 -10.67
N ASN A 244 26.12 5.18 -10.30
CA ASN A 244 27.44 4.66 -10.65
C ASN A 244 28.33 4.56 -9.41
N LEU A 245 29.46 3.87 -9.51
CA LEU A 245 30.43 3.77 -8.44
C LEU A 245 31.27 5.05 -8.33
N PHE A 246 31.46 5.53 -7.12
CA PHE A 246 32.28 6.69 -6.74
C PHE A 246 33.25 6.30 -5.62
N ALA A 247 34.31 7.09 -5.46
CA ALA A 247 35.23 6.96 -4.33
C ALA A 247 35.70 8.32 -3.80
N MET A 248 36.04 8.35 -2.52
CA MET A 248 36.67 9.50 -1.85
C MET A 248 37.63 9.03 -0.75
N PRO A 249 38.57 9.88 -0.30
CA PRO A 249 39.42 9.57 0.85
C PRO A 249 38.59 9.34 2.12
N ALA A 250 39.04 8.44 3.00
CA ALA A 250 38.35 8.15 4.26
C ALA A 250 38.22 9.35 5.21
N ALA A 251 39.16 10.29 5.15
CA ALA A 251 39.11 11.54 5.91
C ALA A 251 38.08 12.56 5.37
N GLY A 252 37.38 12.23 4.27
CA GLY A 252 36.55 13.15 3.50
C GLY A 252 37.33 13.83 2.37
N GLY A 253 36.61 14.43 1.44
CA GLY A 253 37.17 15.11 0.27
C GLY A 253 36.26 15.04 -0.95
N GLU A 254 36.78 15.44 -2.10
CA GLU A 254 36.04 15.37 -3.36
C GLU A 254 35.79 13.92 -3.80
N ALA A 255 34.56 13.62 -4.18
CA ALA A 255 34.19 12.30 -4.69
C ALA A 255 34.46 12.18 -6.20
N ARG A 256 35.14 11.12 -6.60
CA ARG A 256 35.50 10.81 -8.00
C ARG A 256 34.63 9.68 -8.55
N GLN A 257 34.04 9.89 -9.72
CA GLN A 257 33.31 8.84 -10.45
C GLN A 257 34.27 7.78 -11.00
N LEU A 258 33.89 6.50 -10.86
CA LEU A 258 34.69 5.34 -11.27
C LEU A 258 34.09 4.57 -12.44
N THR A 259 32.75 4.49 -12.51
CA THR A 259 32.02 3.83 -13.61
C THR A 259 31.09 4.81 -14.32
N THR A 260 30.68 4.50 -15.56
CA THR A 260 29.86 5.39 -16.40
C THR A 260 28.69 4.70 -17.11
N PHE A 261 28.07 3.72 -16.45
CA PHE A 261 26.87 3.04 -16.96
C PHE A 261 25.75 4.06 -17.21
N LYS A 262 24.93 3.81 -18.24
CA LYS A 262 23.82 4.69 -18.63
C LYS A 262 22.46 4.00 -18.66
N ASP A 263 22.44 2.70 -18.96
CA ASP A 263 21.19 1.96 -19.14
C ASP A 263 20.58 1.46 -17.84
N PHE A 264 21.40 0.95 -16.94
CA PHE A 264 20.97 0.44 -15.63
C PHE A 264 21.78 1.08 -14.51
N ASP A 265 21.17 1.18 -13.33
CA ASP A 265 21.83 1.62 -12.11
C ASP A 265 22.81 0.55 -11.61
N VAL A 266 23.91 0.99 -11.00
CA VAL A 266 24.79 0.12 -10.19
C VAL A 266 24.11 -0.14 -8.86
N LEU A 267 23.70 -1.38 -8.60
CA LEU A 267 22.94 -1.79 -7.43
C LEU A 267 23.75 -2.77 -6.57
N TRP A 268 23.45 -2.79 -5.26
CA TRP A 268 23.99 -3.74 -4.29
C TRP A 268 25.51 -3.96 -4.37
N PRO A 269 26.33 -2.88 -4.37
CA PRO A 269 27.76 -3.07 -4.37
C PRO A 269 28.24 -3.69 -3.05
N SER A 270 29.24 -4.56 -3.12
CA SER A 270 29.89 -5.18 -1.98
C SER A 270 31.39 -5.25 -2.18
N ALA A 271 32.15 -4.83 -1.18
CA ALA A 271 33.61 -4.82 -1.22
C ALA A 271 34.20 -6.06 -0.53
N GLY A 272 35.15 -6.69 -1.22
CA GLY A 272 36.15 -7.56 -0.60
C GLY A 272 37.42 -6.77 -0.28
N LYS A 273 38.54 -7.48 -0.14
CA LYS A 273 39.84 -6.86 0.21
C LYS A 273 40.40 -5.93 -0.86
N ASP A 274 40.19 -6.24 -2.14
CA ASP A 274 40.83 -5.58 -3.29
C ASP A 274 39.89 -5.36 -4.48
N ALA A 275 38.62 -5.74 -4.35
CA ALA A 275 37.63 -5.66 -5.43
C ALA A 275 36.23 -5.35 -4.89
N ILE A 276 35.41 -4.80 -5.77
CA ILE A 276 33.99 -4.54 -5.51
C ILE A 276 33.18 -5.32 -6.55
N VAL A 277 32.16 -6.04 -6.12
CA VAL A 277 31.17 -6.65 -7.00
C VAL A 277 29.83 -5.95 -6.86
N PHE A 278 29.07 -5.85 -7.94
CA PHE A 278 27.78 -5.17 -7.95
C PHE A 278 26.87 -5.71 -9.06
N GLU A 279 25.59 -5.43 -8.95
CA GLU A 279 24.57 -5.74 -9.94
C GLU A 279 24.42 -4.57 -10.95
N ASN A 280 24.35 -4.89 -12.25
CA ASN A 280 23.95 -3.95 -13.30
C ASN A 280 23.22 -4.71 -14.43
N GLY A 281 21.96 -4.34 -14.71
CA GLY A 281 21.15 -5.02 -15.73
C GLY A 281 20.89 -6.50 -15.44
N GLY A 282 20.81 -6.88 -14.15
CA GLY A 282 20.67 -8.26 -13.70
C GLY A 282 21.94 -9.12 -13.84
N ALA A 283 23.08 -8.55 -14.24
CA ALA A 283 24.37 -9.23 -14.29
C ALA A 283 25.27 -8.79 -13.13
N ILE A 284 26.22 -9.65 -12.74
CA ILE A 284 27.26 -9.29 -11.77
C ILE A 284 28.47 -8.73 -12.50
N TRP A 285 28.95 -7.58 -12.03
CA TRP A 285 30.16 -6.92 -12.49
C TRP A 285 31.20 -6.90 -11.37
N ARG A 286 32.49 -6.92 -11.75
CA ARG A 286 33.63 -6.78 -10.84
C ARG A 286 34.41 -5.51 -11.20
N PHE A 287 34.63 -4.66 -10.21
CA PHE A 287 35.56 -3.53 -10.23
C PHE A 287 36.81 -3.88 -9.41
N ASP A 288 37.98 -3.70 -10.01
CA ASP A 288 39.27 -3.94 -9.37
C ASP A 288 39.82 -2.65 -8.77
N ALA A 289 40.01 -2.60 -7.45
CA ALA A 289 40.32 -1.36 -6.75
C ALA A 289 41.72 -0.81 -7.07
N GLN A 290 42.67 -1.68 -7.45
CA GLN A 290 44.03 -1.28 -7.75
C GLN A 290 44.18 -0.76 -9.19
N SER A 291 43.63 -1.50 -10.17
CA SER A 291 43.74 -1.14 -11.58
C SER A 291 42.65 -0.17 -12.06
N GLY A 292 41.51 -0.14 -11.39
CA GLY A 292 40.30 0.58 -11.83
C GLY A 292 39.55 -0.12 -12.98
N GLU A 293 39.92 -1.35 -13.34
CA GLU A 293 39.25 -2.11 -14.39
C GLU A 293 37.85 -2.56 -13.93
N THR A 294 36.86 -2.46 -14.83
CA THR A 294 35.48 -2.93 -14.59
C THR A 294 35.09 -3.92 -15.67
N ARG A 295 34.57 -5.10 -15.30
CA ARG A 295 34.14 -6.14 -16.24
C ARG A 295 32.92 -6.93 -15.77
N GLU A 296 32.09 -7.37 -16.70
CA GLU A 296 31.01 -8.34 -16.44
C GLU A 296 31.63 -9.70 -16.10
N VAL A 297 31.07 -10.40 -15.11
CA VAL A 297 31.47 -11.76 -14.73
C VAL A 297 30.54 -12.74 -15.45
N PRO A 298 31.04 -13.59 -16.37
CA PRO A 298 30.21 -14.51 -17.12
C PRO A 298 29.76 -15.69 -16.25
N ILE A 299 28.55 -15.62 -15.71
CA ILE A 299 27.99 -16.63 -14.80
C ILE A 299 26.92 -17.45 -15.52
N ARG A 300 27.00 -18.77 -15.39
CA ARG A 300 25.96 -19.71 -15.82
C ARG A 300 25.40 -20.38 -14.58
N VAL A 301 24.08 -20.41 -14.46
CA VAL A 301 23.40 -21.17 -13.41
C VAL A 301 22.73 -22.39 -14.04
N THR A 302 22.94 -23.54 -13.43
CA THR A 302 22.41 -24.83 -13.87
C THR A 302 21.59 -25.43 -12.74
N GLY A 303 20.41 -25.95 -13.06
CA GLY A 303 19.51 -26.52 -12.06
C GLY A 303 18.07 -26.50 -12.56
N ASP A 304 17.17 -27.10 -11.79
CA ASP A 304 15.74 -26.93 -11.96
C ASP A 304 15.25 -25.62 -11.33
N PHE A 305 14.23 -25.02 -11.92
CA PHE A 305 13.50 -23.88 -11.35
C PHE A 305 12.05 -24.30 -11.16
N PRO A 306 11.69 -24.95 -10.02
CA PRO A 306 10.37 -25.57 -9.86
C PRO A 306 9.19 -24.61 -10.04
N GLN A 307 9.40 -23.32 -9.75
CA GLN A 307 8.36 -22.29 -9.87
C GLN A 307 8.07 -21.85 -11.31
N THR A 308 8.87 -22.25 -12.30
CA THR A 308 8.59 -21.98 -13.72
C THR A 308 7.75 -23.08 -14.38
N LEU A 309 7.52 -24.19 -13.68
CA LEU A 309 6.76 -25.31 -14.22
C LEU A 309 5.26 -24.98 -14.27
N PRO A 310 4.57 -25.33 -15.37
CA PRO A 310 3.12 -25.20 -15.43
C PRO A 310 2.42 -26.00 -14.33
N GLY A 311 1.41 -25.39 -13.71
CA GLY A 311 0.71 -25.98 -12.57
C GLY A 311 -0.76 -25.61 -12.50
N TRP A 312 -1.60 -26.56 -12.10
CA TRP A 312 -3.01 -26.29 -11.85
C TRP A 312 -3.20 -25.50 -10.55
N LYS A 313 -3.79 -24.31 -10.65
CA LYS A 313 -4.14 -23.46 -9.51
C LYS A 313 -5.64 -23.25 -9.46
N ASN A 314 -6.21 -23.24 -8.26
CA ASN A 314 -7.56 -22.70 -8.07
C ASN A 314 -7.47 -21.18 -8.14
N VAL A 315 -8.30 -20.55 -8.97
CA VAL A 315 -8.25 -19.11 -9.25
C VAL A 315 -9.46 -18.34 -8.71
N ALA A 316 -10.24 -18.95 -7.81
CA ALA A 316 -11.47 -18.33 -7.30
C ALA A 316 -11.20 -17.06 -6.48
N GLY A 317 -10.01 -16.96 -5.87
CA GLY A 317 -9.56 -15.75 -5.16
C GLY A 317 -9.10 -14.62 -6.08
N GLN A 318 -9.00 -14.87 -7.40
CA GLN A 318 -8.55 -13.93 -8.42
C GLN A 318 -9.68 -13.57 -9.41
N VAL A 319 -10.93 -13.72 -9.00
CA VAL A 319 -12.08 -13.23 -9.79
C VAL A 319 -12.08 -11.70 -9.77
N GLU A 320 -11.95 -11.10 -10.95
CA GLU A 320 -11.89 -9.65 -11.14
C GLU A 320 -13.24 -9.06 -11.55
N SER A 321 -14.05 -9.83 -12.28
CA SER A 321 -15.39 -9.43 -12.69
C SER A 321 -16.27 -10.65 -12.91
N PHE A 322 -17.58 -10.46 -12.81
CA PHE A 322 -18.56 -11.51 -12.95
C PHE A 322 -19.90 -10.97 -13.47
N ASP A 323 -20.65 -11.85 -14.13
CA ASP A 323 -22.01 -11.57 -14.61
C ASP A 323 -22.86 -12.86 -14.62
N LEU A 324 -24.17 -12.73 -14.76
CA LEU A 324 -25.11 -13.85 -14.73
C LEU A 324 -26.26 -13.70 -15.74
N SER A 325 -26.83 -14.83 -16.18
CA SER A 325 -28.01 -14.86 -17.04
C SER A 325 -29.27 -14.33 -16.32
N GLU A 326 -30.33 -14.07 -17.09
CA GLU A 326 -31.63 -13.57 -16.61
C GLU A 326 -32.17 -14.35 -15.40
N ASP A 327 -32.01 -15.67 -15.41
CA ASP A 327 -32.49 -16.62 -14.40
C ASP A 327 -31.38 -17.11 -13.44
N ALA A 328 -30.17 -16.54 -13.52
CA ALA A 328 -28.98 -16.97 -12.80
C ALA A 328 -28.57 -18.45 -13.03
N SER A 329 -29.04 -19.10 -14.11
CA SER A 329 -28.68 -20.47 -14.47
C SER A 329 -27.28 -20.58 -15.08
N THR A 330 -26.80 -19.50 -15.69
CA THR A 330 -25.44 -19.33 -16.21
C THR A 330 -24.74 -18.20 -15.48
N ILE A 331 -23.52 -18.45 -15.02
CA ILE A 331 -22.64 -17.45 -14.42
C ILE A 331 -21.34 -17.41 -15.24
N VAL A 332 -20.81 -16.23 -15.48
CA VAL A 332 -19.47 -16.05 -16.04
C VAL A 332 -18.56 -15.31 -15.07
N PHE A 333 -17.32 -15.76 -14.98
CA PHE A 333 -16.26 -15.14 -14.21
C PHE A 333 -15.12 -14.77 -15.15
N ALA A 334 -14.55 -13.57 -15.01
CA ALA A 334 -13.18 -13.32 -15.45
C ALA A 334 -12.28 -13.49 -14.22
N ALA A 335 -11.39 -14.48 -14.26
CA ALA A 335 -10.53 -14.85 -13.14
C ALA A 335 -9.12 -15.15 -13.62
N ARG A 336 -8.12 -14.47 -13.03
CA ARG A 336 -6.70 -14.61 -13.41
C ARG A 336 -6.48 -14.56 -14.93
N GLY A 337 -7.08 -13.55 -15.56
CA GLY A 337 -6.96 -13.31 -17.00
C GLY A 337 -7.70 -14.28 -17.93
N GLU A 338 -8.56 -15.17 -17.43
CA GLU A 338 -9.33 -16.11 -18.25
C GLU A 338 -10.83 -16.04 -17.92
N LEU A 339 -11.66 -16.43 -18.88
CA LEU A 339 -13.12 -16.51 -18.75
C LEU A 339 -13.56 -17.93 -18.38
N PHE A 340 -14.40 -18.03 -17.34
CA PHE A 340 -15.00 -19.27 -16.89
C PHE A 340 -16.52 -19.18 -16.96
N ARG A 341 -17.16 -20.24 -17.45
CA ARG A 341 -18.62 -20.42 -17.45
C ARG A 341 -19.01 -21.46 -16.39
N LEU A 342 -20.02 -21.16 -15.60
CA LEU A 342 -20.73 -22.09 -14.72
C LEU A 342 -22.17 -22.25 -15.22
N THR A 343 -22.66 -23.49 -15.28
CA THR A 343 -24.07 -23.79 -15.58
C THR A 343 -24.66 -24.83 -14.62
N GLY A 344 -25.95 -24.69 -14.29
CA GLY A 344 -26.72 -25.69 -13.53
C GLY A 344 -26.63 -25.57 -12.00
N GLU A 345 -27.26 -26.52 -11.28
CA GLU A 345 -27.23 -26.59 -9.79
C GLU A 345 -26.00 -27.33 -9.25
N ALA A 346 -25.49 -28.31 -9.99
CA ALA A 346 -24.16 -28.89 -9.76
C ALA A 346 -23.18 -28.19 -10.72
N PRO A 347 -22.21 -27.40 -10.23
CA PRO A 347 -21.44 -26.50 -11.08
C PRO A 347 -20.54 -27.28 -12.06
N ASP A 348 -20.92 -27.28 -13.35
CA ASP A 348 -20.01 -27.60 -14.45
C ASP A 348 -19.21 -26.34 -14.77
N VAL A 349 -17.97 -26.28 -14.26
CA VAL A 349 -17.05 -25.15 -14.43
C VAL A 349 -16.17 -25.39 -15.64
N ARG A 350 -16.23 -24.48 -16.63
CA ARG A 350 -15.42 -24.57 -17.85
C ARG A 350 -14.65 -23.28 -18.11
N ASN A 351 -13.33 -23.36 -18.30
CA ASN A 351 -12.60 -22.28 -18.97
C ASN A 351 -13.06 -22.25 -20.43
N ILE A 352 -13.45 -21.08 -20.92
CA ILE A 352 -13.95 -20.88 -22.29
C ILE A 352 -13.00 -20.06 -23.16
N SER A 353 -12.12 -19.21 -22.61
CA SER A 353 -11.25 -18.32 -23.42
C SER A 353 -10.00 -19.03 -23.93
N HIS A 354 -9.30 -19.79 -23.07
CA HIS A 354 -8.02 -20.42 -23.38
C HIS A 354 -6.98 -19.45 -23.97
N THR A 355 -6.78 -18.30 -23.32
CA THR A 355 -5.90 -17.20 -23.78
C THR A 355 -4.68 -16.99 -22.86
N PRO A 356 -3.75 -17.96 -22.73
CA PRO A 356 -2.64 -17.90 -21.78
C PRO A 356 -1.58 -16.81 -22.04
N ASP A 357 -1.64 -16.11 -23.18
CA ASP A 357 -0.75 -14.99 -23.53
C ASP A 357 -1.45 -13.62 -23.45
N ALA A 358 -2.71 -13.58 -23.02
CA ALA A 358 -3.51 -12.37 -22.90
C ALA A 358 -4.25 -12.36 -21.56
N ARG A 359 -4.89 -11.25 -21.23
CA ARG A 359 -5.70 -11.09 -20.02
C ARG A 359 -7.11 -10.67 -20.36
N GLU A 360 -8.06 -11.52 -19.97
CA GLU A 360 -9.50 -11.27 -20.05
C GLU A 360 -10.05 -10.66 -18.75
N LEU A 361 -10.74 -9.53 -18.84
CA LEU A 361 -11.36 -8.86 -17.69
C LEU A 361 -12.63 -8.08 -18.08
N GLY A 362 -13.41 -7.65 -17.08
CA GLY A 362 -14.62 -6.84 -17.28
C GLY A 362 -15.71 -7.58 -18.07
N VAL A 363 -16.00 -8.84 -17.73
CA VAL A 363 -16.95 -9.67 -18.48
C VAL A 363 -18.41 -9.21 -18.28
N SER A 364 -19.20 -9.26 -19.35
CA SER A 364 -20.66 -9.09 -19.34
C SER A 364 -21.36 -10.02 -20.34
N LEU A 365 -22.49 -10.59 -19.96
CA LEU A 365 -23.29 -11.49 -20.80
C LEU A 365 -24.24 -10.73 -21.72
N SER A 366 -24.41 -11.25 -22.93
CA SER A 366 -25.49 -10.79 -23.81
C SER A 366 -26.86 -11.16 -23.20
N PRO A 367 -27.93 -10.43 -23.54
CA PRO A 367 -29.26 -10.66 -22.96
C PRO A 367 -29.80 -12.09 -23.18
N ASP A 368 -29.42 -12.73 -24.29
CA ASP A 368 -29.77 -14.11 -24.61
C ASP A 368 -28.84 -15.16 -23.98
N ALA A 369 -27.84 -14.72 -23.19
CA ALA A 369 -26.79 -15.53 -22.57
C ALA A 369 -26.02 -16.44 -23.55
N ARG A 370 -25.94 -16.07 -24.84
CA ARG A 370 -25.18 -16.82 -25.86
C ARG A 370 -23.78 -16.28 -26.11
N ARG A 371 -23.55 -15.00 -25.79
CA ARG A 371 -22.27 -14.32 -26.00
C ARG A 371 -21.81 -13.64 -24.73
N ALA A 372 -20.49 -13.52 -24.57
CA ALA A 372 -19.88 -12.65 -23.58
C ALA A 372 -19.14 -11.49 -24.28
N ALA A 373 -19.23 -10.29 -23.73
CA ALA A 373 -18.34 -9.18 -24.05
C ALA A 373 -17.34 -9.01 -22.91
N PHE A 374 -16.09 -8.70 -23.24
CA PHE A 374 -15.01 -8.56 -22.27
C PHE A 374 -13.89 -7.72 -22.87
N LEU A 375 -12.98 -7.27 -22.00
CA LEU A 375 -11.74 -6.62 -22.41
C LEU A 375 -10.65 -7.67 -22.53
N SER A 376 -9.91 -7.65 -23.65
CA SER A 376 -8.72 -8.48 -23.89
C SER A 376 -7.58 -7.62 -24.39
N ASP A 377 -6.36 -7.90 -23.93
CA ASP A 377 -5.14 -7.29 -24.46
C ASP A 377 -4.44 -8.14 -25.53
N ALA A 378 -5.08 -9.19 -26.06
CA ALA A 378 -4.53 -10.06 -27.12
C ALA A 378 -4.09 -9.32 -28.39
N SER A 379 -4.53 -8.07 -28.59
CA SER A 379 -4.08 -7.21 -29.70
C SER A 379 -2.81 -6.41 -29.43
N GLY A 380 -2.29 -6.45 -28.20
CA GLY A 380 -1.27 -5.56 -27.65
C GLY A 380 -1.83 -4.40 -26.82
N GLU A 381 -3.11 -4.06 -27.00
CA GLU A 381 -3.86 -3.06 -26.22
C GLU A 381 -5.23 -3.62 -25.83
N TYR A 382 -5.83 -3.11 -24.74
CA TYR A 382 -7.16 -3.52 -24.32
C TYR A 382 -8.23 -3.09 -25.32
N GLU A 383 -8.91 -4.09 -25.86
CA GLU A 383 -10.02 -3.94 -26.78
C GLU A 383 -11.22 -4.75 -26.29
N ILE A 384 -12.40 -4.39 -26.77
CA ILE A 384 -13.62 -5.17 -26.52
C ILE A 384 -13.64 -6.35 -27.50
N TYR A 385 -13.78 -7.55 -26.95
CA TYR A 385 -13.98 -8.80 -27.67
C TYR A 385 -15.34 -9.39 -27.35
N LEU A 386 -15.86 -10.16 -28.31
CA LEU A 386 -17.08 -10.94 -28.19
C LEU A 386 -16.74 -12.42 -28.32
N GLN A 387 -17.25 -13.25 -27.43
CA GLN A 387 -17.10 -14.70 -27.50
C GLN A 387 -18.45 -15.40 -27.50
N ASP A 388 -18.64 -16.34 -28.43
CA ASP A 388 -19.75 -17.28 -28.42
C ASP A 388 -19.51 -18.37 -27.36
N LEU A 389 -20.46 -18.55 -26.44
CA LEU A 389 -20.31 -19.45 -25.27
C LEU A 389 -20.47 -20.93 -25.60
N ASP A 390 -21.03 -21.27 -26.77
CA ASP A 390 -21.25 -22.66 -27.19
C ASP A 390 -20.27 -23.06 -28.31
N ALA A 391 -20.03 -22.18 -29.28
CA ALA A 391 -19.11 -22.42 -30.40
C ALA A 391 -17.65 -22.07 -30.07
N GLY A 392 -17.40 -21.26 -29.04
CA GLY A 392 -16.05 -20.81 -28.65
C GLY A 392 -15.41 -19.81 -29.63
N ALA A 393 -16.16 -19.31 -30.62
CA ALA A 393 -15.65 -18.35 -31.59
C ALA A 393 -15.50 -16.96 -30.96
N THR A 394 -14.32 -16.36 -31.11
CA THR A 394 -13.99 -15.04 -30.57
C THR A 394 -13.81 -14.01 -31.69
N ARG A 395 -14.37 -12.81 -31.52
CA ARG A 395 -14.30 -11.68 -32.46
C ARG A 395 -13.88 -10.40 -31.74
N ARG A 396 -12.80 -9.76 -32.20
CA ARG A 396 -12.44 -8.39 -31.80
C ARG A 396 -13.46 -7.40 -32.34
N LEU A 397 -14.12 -6.65 -31.45
CA LEU A 397 -15.13 -5.66 -31.84
C LEU A 397 -14.54 -4.28 -32.10
N THR A 398 -13.53 -3.87 -31.33
CA THR A 398 -12.95 -2.52 -31.37
C THR A 398 -11.48 -2.57 -31.75
N HIS A 399 -10.97 -1.51 -32.38
CA HIS A 399 -9.66 -1.50 -33.05
C HIS A 399 -8.84 -0.22 -32.78
N ASP A 400 -9.26 0.60 -31.83
CA ASP A 400 -8.71 1.91 -31.50
C ASP A 400 -8.11 1.96 -30.08
N GLY A 401 -7.67 0.80 -29.58
CA GLY A 401 -6.98 0.65 -28.30
C GLY A 401 -5.72 1.51 -28.22
N GLY A 402 -5.41 1.96 -27.00
CA GLY A 402 -4.31 2.88 -26.72
C GLY A 402 -4.41 3.59 -25.37
N ILE A 403 -5.48 3.29 -24.62
CA ILE A 403 -5.67 3.68 -23.23
C ILE A 403 -6.56 2.62 -22.56
N TRP A 404 -6.42 2.46 -21.25
CA TRP A 404 -7.26 1.60 -20.42
C TRP A 404 -8.76 1.86 -20.60
N ARG A 405 -9.53 0.78 -20.71
CA ARG A 405 -11.00 0.80 -20.85
C ARG A 405 -11.68 0.21 -19.63
N PHE A 406 -12.89 0.68 -19.35
CA PHE A 406 -13.75 0.13 -18.31
C PHE A 406 -14.70 -0.93 -18.88
N ALA A 407 -15.32 -1.71 -17.99
CA ALA A 407 -16.06 -2.92 -18.35
C ALA A 407 -17.19 -2.66 -19.37
N PRO A 408 -17.25 -3.41 -20.50
CA PRO A 408 -18.35 -3.30 -21.46
C PRO A 408 -19.69 -3.77 -20.85
N ILE A 409 -20.78 -3.08 -21.19
CA ILE A 409 -22.16 -3.45 -20.78
C ILE A 409 -23.08 -3.52 -22.00
N TRP A 410 -23.73 -4.67 -22.19
CA TRP A 410 -24.69 -4.90 -23.27
C TRP A 410 -25.97 -4.09 -23.13
N SER A 411 -26.51 -3.61 -24.25
CA SER A 411 -27.89 -3.17 -24.34
C SER A 411 -28.86 -4.36 -24.25
N PRO A 412 -30.09 -4.19 -23.73
CA PRO A 412 -31.07 -5.27 -23.60
C PRO A 412 -31.50 -5.92 -24.92
N ASP A 413 -31.32 -5.24 -26.05
CA ASP A 413 -31.58 -5.77 -27.39
C ASP A 413 -30.37 -6.50 -28.01
N GLY A 414 -29.22 -6.50 -27.34
CA GLY A 414 -27.98 -7.12 -27.80
C GLY A 414 -27.32 -6.46 -29.01
N ARG A 415 -27.73 -5.24 -29.41
CA ARG A 415 -27.21 -4.53 -30.59
C ARG A 415 -26.08 -3.57 -30.29
N HIS A 416 -25.94 -3.13 -29.05
CA HIS A 416 -24.99 -2.13 -28.63
C HIS A 416 -24.25 -2.54 -27.35
N ILE A 417 -23.05 -2.00 -27.17
CA ILE A 417 -22.27 -2.12 -25.95
C ILE A 417 -21.83 -0.72 -25.53
N ALA A 418 -22.11 -0.35 -24.27
CA ALA A 418 -21.60 0.86 -23.66
C ALA A 418 -20.29 0.56 -22.93
N TYR A 419 -19.33 1.47 -23.00
CA TYR A 419 -18.06 1.37 -22.29
C TYR A 419 -17.45 2.76 -22.09
N ALA A 420 -16.57 2.89 -21.11
CA ALA A 420 -15.82 4.12 -20.87
C ALA A 420 -14.30 3.86 -20.88
N ASP A 421 -13.50 4.92 -20.78
CA ASP A 421 -12.04 4.80 -20.78
C ASP A 421 -11.32 5.89 -19.97
N LYS A 422 -10.00 5.73 -19.80
CA LYS A 422 -9.12 6.68 -19.12
C LYS A 422 -8.77 7.95 -19.93
N GLN A 423 -9.41 8.16 -21.08
CA GLN A 423 -9.54 9.48 -21.70
C GLN A 423 -10.85 10.19 -21.28
N GLN A 424 -11.50 9.69 -20.22
CA GLN A 424 -12.72 10.22 -19.63
C GLN A 424 -13.92 10.15 -20.58
N ARG A 425 -13.89 9.32 -21.62
CA ARG A 425 -14.99 9.22 -22.60
C ARG A 425 -15.95 8.11 -22.23
N LEU A 426 -17.26 8.36 -22.37
CA LEU A 426 -18.29 7.33 -22.43
C LEU A 426 -18.67 7.11 -23.90
N ARG A 427 -18.69 5.86 -24.34
CA ARG A 427 -18.88 5.47 -25.74
C ARG A 427 -19.86 4.32 -25.89
N ILE A 428 -20.49 4.25 -27.05
CA ILE A 428 -21.33 3.13 -27.48
C ILE A 428 -20.73 2.56 -28.76
N VAL A 429 -20.59 1.24 -28.84
CA VAL A 429 -20.21 0.52 -30.06
C VAL A 429 -21.36 -0.37 -30.54
N ASN A 430 -21.66 -0.31 -31.84
CA ASN A 430 -22.63 -1.21 -32.48
C ASN A 430 -21.99 -2.58 -32.71
N VAL A 431 -22.69 -3.64 -32.29
CA VAL A 431 -22.18 -5.00 -32.23
C VAL A 431 -21.90 -5.59 -33.61
N ASP A 432 -22.69 -5.25 -34.63
CA ASP A 432 -22.55 -5.82 -35.97
C ASP A 432 -21.53 -5.02 -36.80
N SER A 433 -21.74 -3.71 -36.90
CA SER A 433 -20.94 -2.80 -37.74
C SER A 433 -19.61 -2.37 -37.13
N ALA A 434 -19.42 -2.54 -35.82
CA ALA A 434 -18.30 -1.99 -35.05
C ALA A 434 -18.20 -0.45 -35.07
N ALA A 435 -19.25 0.26 -35.49
CA ALA A 435 -19.29 1.72 -35.45
C ALA A 435 -19.39 2.22 -34.00
N THR A 436 -18.56 3.21 -33.64
CA THR A 436 -18.48 3.78 -32.30
C THR A 436 -18.96 5.23 -32.27
N THR A 437 -19.73 5.58 -31.25
CA THR A 437 -20.23 6.94 -30.98
C THR A 437 -19.78 7.39 -29.59
N GLU A 438 -19.23 8.59 -29.47
CA GLU A 438 -18.98 9.24 -28.16
C GLU A 438 -20.29 9.80 -27.62
N VAL A 439 -20.66 9.38 -26.41
CA VAL A 439 -21.88 9.80 -25.70
C VAL A 439 -21.61 11.08 -24.91
N ASP A 440 -20.53 11.07 -24.13
CA ASP A 440 -20.14 12.17 -23.26
C ASP A 440 -18.67 12.07 -22.84
N ARG A 441 -18.17 13.12 -22.18
CA ARG A 441 -16.82 13.18 -21.65
C ARG A 441 -16.76 13.86 -20.27
N GLY A 442 -16.12 13.20 -19.33
CA GLY A 442 -15.81 13.73 -18.00
C GLY A 442 -14.75 14.84 -18.04
N ARG A 443 -14.90 15.83 -17.16
CA ARG A 443 -13.92 16.91 -16.97
C ARG A 443 -13.10 16.75 -15.69
N HIS A 444 -13.73 16.27 -14.63
CA HIS A 444 -13.17 16.23 -13.28
C HIS A 444 -12.96 14.80 -12.75
N ASP A 445 -13.68 13.82 -13.30
CA ASP A 445 -13.53 12.39 -12.97
C ASP A 445 -13.84 11.48 -14.19
N ASP A 446 -13.51 10.20 -14.08
CA ASP A 446 -13.84 9.16 -15.05
C ASP A 446 -15.34 8.78 -14.99
N ILE A 447 -15.95 8.50 -16.15
CA ILE A 447 -17.35 8.02 -16.20
C ILE A 447 -17.38 6.51 -15.97
N THR A 448 -17.65 6.07 -14.75
CA THR A 448 -17.61 4.64 -14.35
C THR A 448 -18.99 4.03 -14.07
N GLU A 449 -20.05 4.84 -13.98
CA GLU A 449 -21.43 4.38 -13.77
C GLU A 449 -22.30 4.68 -15.00
N TYR A 450 -22.71 3.64 -15.71
CA TYR A 450 -23.59 3.72 -16.88
C TYR A 450 -24.51 2.50 -16.97
N ARG A 451 -25.78 2.71 -17.33
CA ARG A 451 -26.84 1.68 -17.41
C ARG A 451 -27.78 1.94 -18.57
N TRP A 452 -28.13 0.87 -19.27
CA TRP A 452 -29.13 0.90 -20.34
C TRP A 452 -30.55 0.94 -19.78
N SER A 453 -31.45 1.66 -20.45
CA SER A 453 -32.88 1.51 -20.23
C SER A 453 -33.36 0.12 -20.67
N PRO A 454 -34.46 -0.41 -20.10
CA PRO A 454 -34.99 -1.74 -20.45
C PRO A 454 -35.34 -1.87 -21.94
N ASP A 455 -35.73 -0.77 -22.60
CA ASP A 455 -36.05 -0.74 -24.04
C ASP A 455 -34.82 -0.53 -24.93
N GLY A 456 -33.62 -0.38 -24.36
CA GLY A 456 -32.36 -0.17 -25.07
C GLY A 456 -32.22 1.18 -25.79
N ARG A 457 -33.17 2.12 -25.63
CA ARG A 457 -33.17 3.41 -26.35
C ARG A 457 -32.49 4.55 -25.59
N TRP A 458 -32.21 4.36 -24.30
CA TRP A 458 -31.57 5.36 -23.45
C TRP A 458 -30.38 4.77 -22.69
N LEU A 459 -29.41 5.62 -22.41
CA LEU A 459 -28.29 5.34 -21.51
C LEU A 459 -28.30 6.35 -20.37
N ALA A 460 -28.45 5.87 -19.13
CA ALA A 460 -28.27 6.68 -17.93
C ALA A 460 -26.83 6.55 -17.43
N TYR A 461 -26.23 7.65 -16.97
CA TYR A 461 -24.85 7.67 -16.48
C TYR A 461 -24.63 8.79 -15.46
N THR A 462 -23.55 8.70 -14.70
CA THR A 462 -23.16 9.73 -13.75
C THR A 462 -22.02 10.58 -14.30
N LEU A 463 -22.16 11.90 -14.15
CA LEU A 463 -21.19 12.89 -14.61
C LEU A 463 -21.04 13.98 -13.53
N GLU A 464 -19.80 14.33 -13.21
CA GLU A 464 -19.49 15.43 -12.29
C GLU A 464 -19.63 16.79 -12.98
N ASN A 465 -20.30 17.73 -12.31
CA ASN A 465 -20.46 19.09 -12.81
C ASN A 465 -19.31 20.03 -12.39
N ASP A 466 -19.34 21.27 -12.84
CA ASP A 466 -18.29 22.27 -12.56
C ASP A 466 -18.11 22.58 -11.05
N ALA A 467 -19.09 22.27 -10.20
CA ALA A 467 -19.02 22.43 -8.75
C ALA A 467 -18.47 21.20 -8.02
N GLY A 468 -18.11 20.15 -8.76
CA GLY A 468 -17.65 18.88 -8.21
C GLY A 468 -18.77 17.99 -7.65
N LEU A 469 -20.00 18.18 -8.13
CA LEU A 469 -21.17 17.39 -7.71
C LEU A 469 -21.58 16.44 -8.82
N ASN A 470 -21.77 15.17 -8.48
CA ASN A 470 -22.29 14.17 -9.40
C ASN A 470 -23.75 14.48 -9.79
N GLN A 471 -24.06 14.33 -11.06
CA GLN A 471 -25.43 14.37 -11.58
C GLN A 471 -25.70 13.10 -12.39
N VAL A 472 -26.95 12.66 -12.38
CA VAL A 472 -27.41 11.61 -13.29
C VAL A 472 -27.86 12.28 -14.59
N TRP A 473 -27.36 11.76 -15.71
CA TRP A 473 -27.68 12.17 -17.07
C TRP A 473 -28.34 11.03 -17.82
N MET A 474 -29.16 11.38 -18.81
CA MET A 474 -29.72 10.44 -19.78
C MET A 474 -29.35 10.87 -21.20
N TYR A 475 -28.94 9.90 -22.01
CA TYR A 475 -28.64 10.04 -23.44
C TYR A 475 -29.62 9.22 -24.28
N SER A 476 -30.18 9.84 -25.32
CA SER A 476 -31.09 9.22 -26.29
C SER A 476 -30.33 8.67 -27.48
N LEU A 477 -30.51 7.38 -27.79
CA LEU A 477 -29.93 6.76 -29.00
C LEU A 477 -30.69 7.16 -30.27
N GLN A 478 -31.91 7.69 -30.16
CA GLN A 478 -32.73 8.03 -31.32
C GLN A 478 -32.24 9.30 -32.02
N ASP A 479 -31.85 10.30 -31.26
CA ASP A 479 -31.50 11.64 -31.76
C ASP A 479 -30.16 12.17 -31.23
N GLY A 480 -29.49 11.42 -30.34
CA GLY A 480 -28.21 11.81 -29.74
C GLY A 480 -28.32 12.93 -28.71
N SER A 481 -29.54 13.28 -28.28
CA SER A 481 -29.74 14.30 -27.24
C SER A 481 -29.36 13.76 -25.85
N ARG A 482 -28.89 14.67 -24.98
CA ARG A 482 -28.63 14.36 -23.56
C ARG A 482 -29.21 15.43 -22.64
N SER A 483 -29.64 15.01 -21.46
CA SER A 483 -30.12 15.91 -20.40
C SER A 483 -29.77 15.37 -19.02
N ALA A 484 -29.41 16.28 -18.11
CA ALA A 484 -29.41 15.96 -16.69
C ALA A 484 -30.85 15.63 -16.24
N VAL A 485 -30.98 14.62 -15.38
CA VAL A 485 -32.26 14.22 -14.79
C VAL A 485 -32.32 14.47 -13.28
N THR A 486 -31.23 15.00 -12.72
CA THR A 486 -31.13 15.45 -11.33
C THR A 486 -30.63 16.89 -11.25
N GLU A 487 -31.04 17.62 -10.23
CA GLU A 487 -30.52 18.97 -9.93
C GLU A 487 -28.99 19.01 -9.82
N ALA A 488 -28.41 20.18 -10.07
CA ALA A 488 -26.97 20.44 -9.98
C ALA A 488 -26.50 20.86 -8.56
N THR A 489 -27.41 20.86 -7.58
CA THR A 489 -27.23 21.40 -6.22
C THR A 489 -26.85 20.33 -5.19
N SER A 490 -26.86 19.06 -5.58
CA SER A 490 -26.58 17.91 -4.71
C SER A 490 -26.00 16.76 -5.51
N SER A 491 -25.18 15.93 -4.86
CA SER A 491 -24.55 14.79 -5.52
C SER A 491 -25.55 13.64 -5.70
N ALA A 492 -25.79 13.21 -6.94
CA ALA A 492 -26.64 12.10 -7.33
C ALA A 492 -25.85 11.09 -8.18
N PHE A 493 -25.98 9.80 -7.86
CA PHE A 493 -25.13 8.72 -8.37
C PHE A 493 -25.85 7.36 -8.35
N SER A 494 -25.23 6.33 -8.91
CA SER A 494 -25.74 4.96 -8.99
C SER A 494 -27.15 4.86 -9.63
N PRO A 495 -27.33 5.26 -10.91
CA PRO A 495 -28.61 5.14 -11.59
C PRO A 495 -29.02 3.68 -11.82
N ALA A 496 -30.30 3.35 -11.65
CA ALA A 496 -30.86 2.03 -11.91
C ALA A 496 -32.29 2.14 -12.48
N PHE A 497 -32.53 1.57 -13.66
CA PHE A 497 -33.86 1.57 -14.26
C PHE A 497 -34.78 0.53 -13.63
N ASP A 498 -36.04 0.89 -13.45
CA ASP A 498 -37.14 -0.06 -13.26
C ASP A 498 -37.28 -0.93 -14.52
N PRO A 499 -37.28 -2.28 -14.43
CA PRO A 499 -37.50 -3.16 -15.58
C PRO A 499 -38.80 -2.88 -16.34
N ASP A 500 -39.84 -2.38 -15.65
CA ASP A 500 -41.13 -2.03 -16.26
C ASP A 500 -41.10 -0.66 -16.98
N GLY A 501 -39.97 0.05 -16.98
CA GLY A 501 -39.79 1.34 -17.66
C GLY A 501 -40.57 2.51 -17.06
N ARG A 502 -41.03 2.39 -15.80
CA ARG A 502 -41.81 3.45 -15.11
C ARG A 502 -40.89 4.48 -14.45
N TRP A 503 -39.79 4.04 -13.87
CA TRP A 503 -38.90 4.84 -13.02
C TRP A 503 -37.43 4.72 -13.39
N LEU A 504 -36.67 5.78 -13.09
CA LEU A 504 -35.23 5.70 -12.90
C LEU A 504 -34.93 5.96 -11.42
N TYR A 505 -34.36 4.97 -10.74
CA TYR A 505 -33.88 5.09 -9.37
C TYR A 505 -32.46 5.63 -9.32
N TYR A 506 -32.11 6.33 -8.25
CA TYR A 506 -30.74 6.79 -7.99
C TYR A 506 -30.52 7.04 -6.49
N LEU A 507 -29.25 7.12 -6.10
CA LEU A 507 -28.82 7.54 -4.78
C LEU A 507 -28.48 9.03 -4.78
N SER A 508 -28.79 9.75 -3.71
CA SER A 508 -28.36 11.14 -3.58
C SER A 508 -28.06 11.58 -2.16
N ASN A 509 -26.99 12.36 -2.02
CA ASN A 509 -26.57 12.98 -0.76
C ASN A 509 -27.32 14.31 -0.58
N ARG A 510 -28.49 14.24 0.04
CA ARG A 510 -29.42 15.37 0.25
C ARG A 510 -29.97 15.44 1.67
N ASP A 511 -29.61 14.51 2.54
CA ASP A 511 -30.00 14.52 3.94
C ASP A 511 -28.87 15.11 4.80
N PHE A 512 -29.18 16.15 5.57
CA PHE A 512 -28.21 16.90 6.36
C PHE A 512 -28.30 16.51 7.84
N GLN A 513 -28.14 15.21 8.14
CA GLN A 513 -28.21 14.72 9.52
C GLN A 513 -27.00 15.16 10.33
N LEU A 514 -27.25 16.03 11.29
CA LEU A 514 -26.23 16.66 12.11
C LEU A 514 -25.92 15.80 13.35
N GLN A 515 -24.66 15.41 13.51
CA GLN A 515 -24.18 14.64 14.65
C GLN A 515 -23.11 15.42 15.44
N PHE A 516 -23.38 15.67 16.72
CA PHE A 516 -22.45 16.37 17.61
C PHE A 516 -21.33 15.46 18.14
N SER A 517 -20.13 16.04 18.25
CA SER A 517 -18.98 15.41 18.89
C SER A 517 -19.17 15.29 20.41
N ALA A 518 -18.68 14.19 20.99
CA ALA A 518 -18.65 13.99 22.44
C ALA A 518 -17.49 14.74 23.14
N TYR A 519 -16.53 15.28 22.38
CA TYR A 519 -15.30 15.88 22.92
C TYR A 519 -15.28 17.40 22.86
N GLU A 520 -15.85 17.99 21.82
CA GLU A 520 -15.90 19.43 21.62
C GLU A 520 -17.24 19.85 21.00
N GLN A 521 -17.56 21.14 21.07
CA GLN A 521 -18.74 21.70 20.40
C GLN A 521 -18.47 21.83 18.88
N ASN A 522 -18.47 20.68 18.22
CA ASN A 522 -18.28 20.50 16.79
C ASN A 522 -19.27 19.44 16.29
N TYR A 523 -19.58 19.42 15.00
CA TYR A 523 -20.55 18.48 14.42
C TYR A 523 -20.16 18.12 12.99
N LEU A 524 -20.67 16.98 12.53
CA LEU A 524 -20.54 16.51 11.15
C LEU A 524 -21.92 16.19 10.60
N TYR A 525 -22.07 16.31 9.27
CA TYR A 525 -23.19 15.73 8.56
C TYR A 525 -22.86 14.28 8.20
N THR A 526 -23.61 13.32 8.74
CA THR A 526 -23.41 11.88 8.51
C THR A 526 -24.64 11.26 7.86
N ASN A 527 -24.53 10.07 7.27
CA ASN A 527 -25.67 9.32 6.73
C ASN A 527 -26.53 10.15 5.73
N ALA A 528 -25.86 10.82 4.78
CA ALA A 528 -26.51 11.81 3.92
C ALA A 528 -27.30 11.22 2.75
N THR A 529 -27.12 9.92 2.46
CA THR A 529 -27.65 9.27 1.27
C THR A 529 -29.08 8.78 1.49
N ARG A 530 -29.95 9.04 0.50
CA ARG A 530 -31.28 8.42 0.37
C ARG A 530 -31.48 7.87 -1.04
N ILE A 531 -32.51 7.07 -1.21
CA ILE A 531 -32.91 6.50 -2.50
C ILE A 531 -34.05 7.33 -3.08
N TYR A 532 -33.94 7.69 -4.34
CA TYR A 532 -34.91 8.48 -5.08
C TYR A 532 -35.37 7.71 -6.31
N ALA A 533 -36.60 7.97 -6.75
CA ALA A 533 -37.11 7.56 -8.05
C ALA A 533 -37.60 8.77 -8.81
N VAL A 534 -37.22 8.91 -10.07
CA VAL A 534 -37.80 9.89 -10.98
C VAL A 534 -38.72 9.18 -11.97
N SER A 535 -39.94 9.69 -12.12
CA SER A 535 -40.89 9.17 -13.12
C SER A 535 -40.37 9.51 -14.51
N LEU A 536 -40.33 8.52 -15.40
CA LEU A 536 -39.83 8.70 -16.76
C LEU A 536 -40.86 9.42 -17.65
N ALA A 537 -42.15 9.10 -17.48
CA ALA A 537 -43.25 9.73 -18.20
C ALA A 537 -43.88 10.89 -17.38
N ALA A 538 -44.31 11.96 -18.05
CA ALA A 538 -44.95 13.12 -17.40
C ALA A 538 -46.26 12.75 -16.71
N SER A 539 -47.01 11.81 -17.29
CA SER A 539 -48.21 11.19 -16.70
C SER A 539 -47.92 9.85 -16.02
N GLY A 540 -46.67 9.57 -15.67
CA GLY A 540 -46.28 8.31 -15.06
C GLY A 540 -46.91 8.12 -13.67
N PRO A 541 -46.89 6.89 -13.13
CA PRO A 541 -47.47 6.59 -11.83
C PRO A 541 -46.84 7.45 -10.73
N PHE A 542 -47.53 7.64 -9.61
CA PHE A 542 -46.93 8.19 -8.37
C PHE A 542 -46.59 7.01 -7.45
N LEU A 543 -45.42 6.99 -6.81
CA LEU A 543 -44.96 5.84 -6.01
C LEU A 543 -45.91 5.55 -4.84
N TYR A 544 -46.41 6.58 -4.18
CA TYR A 544 -47.32 6.45 -3.03
C TYR A 544 -48.68 7.07 -3.33
N GLN A 545 -49.59 6.32 -3.96
CA GLN A 545 -50.96 6.79 -4.10
C GLN A 545 -51.62 6.95 -2.73
N ALA A 546 -52.32 8.06 -2.50
CA ALA A 546 -53.08 8.28 -1.28
C ALA A 546 -54.15 7.17 -1.14
N LYS A 547 -54.10 6.35 -0.08
CA LYS A 547 -55.21 5.47 0.28
C LYS A 547 -56.43 6.34 0.55
N ALA A 548 -57.37 6.40 -0.40
CA ALA A 548 -58.66 7.02 -0.18
C ALA A 548 -59.33 6.29 1.00
N ALA A 549 -59.69 7.04 2.05
CA ALA A 549 -60.44 6.51 3.17
C ALA A 549 -61.84 6.12 2.71
N ALA A 550 -62.09 4.83 2.47
CA ALA A 550 -63.44 4.28 2.43
C ALA A 550 -63.42 2.75 2.58
N ASN A 551 -64.37 2.25 3.36
CA ASN A 551 -64.75 0.85 3.49
C ASN A 551 -64.94 0.16 2.12
N GLY A 552 -64.48 -1.10 2.03
CA GLY A 552 -64.97 -2.10 1.07
C GLY A 552 -64.26 -2.13 -0.28
N ASP A 553 -63.59 -3.26 -0.54
CA ASP A 553 -63.19 -3.80 -1.86
C ASP A 553 -62.55 -2.81 -2.86
N ALA A 554 -61.31 -2.41 -2.57
CA ALA A 554 -60.43 -1.83 -3.59
C ALA A 554 -59.90 -2.95 -4.50
N LYS A 555 -60.50 -3.10 -5.69
CA LYS A 555 -59.90 -3.85 -6.81
C LYS A 555 -58.52 -3.24 -7.12
N LYS A 556 -57.51 -4.11 -7.30
CA LYS A 556 -56.22 -3.76 -7.95
C LYS A 556 -56.53 -2.93 -9.19
N ALA A 557 -55.95 -1.73 -9.29
CA ALA A 557 -55.97 -0.99 -10.54
C ALA A 557 -55.22 -1.84 -11.58
N GLU A 558 -55.95 -2.39 -12.53
CA GLU A 558 -55.36 -3.03 -13.71
C GLU A 558 -54.59 -1.98 -14.50
N ILE A 559 -53.31 -2.26 -14.73
CA ILE A 559 -52.50 -1.57 -15.73
C ILE A 559 -53.19 -1.85 -17.08
N PRO A 560 -53.54 -0.83 -17.89
CA PRO A 560 -54.14 -1.05 -19.20
C PRO A 560 -53.27 -1.98 -20.04
N ALA A 561 -53.88 -2.98 -20.67
CA ALA A 561 -53.22 -4.06 -21.41
C ALA A 561 -52.43 -3.61 -22.67
N ASP A 562 -52.41 -2.31 -22.98
CA ASP A 562 -51.70 -1.70 -24.12
C ASP A 562 -50.56 -0.74 -23.67
N ALA A 563 -49.80 -1.09 -22.62
CA ALA A 563 -48.59 -0.35 -22.25
C ALA A 563 -47.40 -0.71 -23.17
N GLU A 564 -47.55 -0.51 -24.47
CA GLU A 564 -46.47 -0.67 -25.44
C GLU A 564 -45.53 0.55 -25.40
N ALA A 565 -44.26 0.29 -25.09
CA ALA A 565 -43.09 1.19 -25.06
C ALA A 565 -42.94 2.11 -23.83
N MET A 566 -41.82 1.94 -23.12
CA MET A 566 -41.27 2.91 -22.17
C MET A 566 -41.28 4.32 -22.80
N ARG A 567 -41.81 5.31 -22.08
CA ARG A 567 -41.89 6.71 -22.52
C ARG A 567 -41.04 7.57 -21.59
N VAL A 568 -40.14 8.35 -22.18
CA VAL A 568 -39.29 9.30 -21.47
C VAL A 568 -39.66 10.71 -21.93
N ASP A 569 -40.25 11.50 -21.04
CA ASP A 569 -40.50 12.92 -21.26
C ASP A 569 -39.43 13.70 -20.47
N LEU A 570 -38.42 14.30 -21.12
CA LEU A 570 -37.35 15.02 -20.41
C LEU A 570 -37.80 16.37 -19.85
N GLU A 571 -38.83 16.98 -20.43
CA GLU A 571 -39.37 18.25 -19.96
C GLU A 571 -39.93 18.12 -18.54
N GLY A 572 -39.42 18.93 -17.62
CA GLY A 572 -39.84 18.92 -16.21
C GLY A 572 -39.36 17.72 -15.39
N ILE A 573 -38.43 16.88 -15.90
CA ILE A 573 -38.00 15.65 -15.23
C ILE A 573 -37.44 15.87 -13.81
N ILE A 574 -36.69 16.95 -13.62
CA ILE A 574 -36.03 17.34 -12.35
C ILE A 574 -37.03 17.70 -11.23
N GLY A 575 -38.34 17.77 -11.51
CA GLY A 575 -39.38 18.00 -10.49
C GLY A 575 -40.30 16.80 -10.25
N ARG A 576 -40.01 15.64 -10.84
CA ARG A 576 -40.85 14.42 -10.75
C ARG A 576 -40.29 13.38 -9.78
N GLU A 577 -39.21 13.69 -9.09
CA GLU A 577 -38.58 12.78 -8.16
C GLU A 577 -39.40 12.58 -6.88
N GLN A 578 -39.30 11.37 -6.36
CA GLN A 578 -39.93 10.94 -5.13
C GLN A 578 -38.91 10.19 -4.27
N VAL A 579 -38.92 10.45 -2.98
CA VAL A 579 -38.04 9.79 -2.02
C VAL A 579 -38.62 8.43 -1.64
N LEU A 580 -37.80 7.39 -1.73
CA LEU A 580 -38.17 6.06 -1.25
C LEU A 580 -38.12 6.01 0.29
N LYS A 581 -39.02 5.29 0.98
CA LYS A 581 -39.05 5.27 2.47
C LYS A 581 -38.03 4.30 3.09
N ALA A 582 -36.83 4.25 2.51
CA ALA A 582 -35.65 3.85 3.27
C ALA A 582 -35.30 4.96 4.28
N GLY A 583 -34.64 4.57 5.37
CA GLY A 583 -33.90 5.51 6.21
C GLY A 583 -32.83 6.25 5.41
N ASN A 584 -32.19 7.22 6.05
CA ASN A 584 -30.97 7.81 5.51
C ASN A 584 -29.75 6.99 5.96
N GLY A 585 -28.67 7.01 5.18
CA GLY A 585 -27.49 6.19 5.44
C GLY A 585 -26.31 6.57 4.55
N ASN A 586 -25.33 5.67 4.46
CA ASN A 586 -24.28 5.73 3.43
C ASN A 586 -24.53 4.56 2.49
N TYR A 587 -25.21 4.84 1.38
CA TYR A 587 -25.62 3.81 0.42
C TYR A 587 -24.74 3.82 -0.82
N GLN A 588 -24.51 2.65 -1.39
CA GLN A 588 -23.71 2.43 -2.59
C GLN A 588 -24.35 1.32 -3.44
N LYS A 589 -23.94 1.22 -4.71
CA LYS A 589 -24.25 0.12 -5.65
C LYS A 589 -25.76 -0.18 -5.73
N LEU A 590 -26.55 0.70 -6.33
CA LEU A 590 -28.00 0.52 -6.49
C LEU A 590 -28.33 -0.33 -7.73
N GLN A 591 -29.23 -1.29 -7.60
CA GLN A 591 -29.86 -2.05 -8.70
C GLN A 591 -31.36 -2.19 -8.44
N ALA A 592 -32.16 -2.43 -9.48
CA ALA A 592 -33.62 -2.46 -9.35
C ALA A 592 -34.22 -3.69 -10.05
N GLY A 593 -35.18 -4.33 -9.39
CA GLY A 593 -36.15 -5.25 -9.97
C GLY A 593 -37.53 -4.60 -10.03
N SER A 594 -38.52 -5.31 -10.57
CA SER A 594 -39.89 -4.79 -10.75
C SER A 594 -40.63 -4.54 -9.42
N GLU A 595 -40.29 -5.30 -8.36
CA GLU A 595 -40.95 -5.24 -7.05
C GLU A 595 -40.12 -4.53 -5.96
N ALA A 596 -38.80 -4.42 -6.14
CA ALA A 596 -37.88 -3.91 -5.11
C ALA A 596 -36.60 -3.30 -5.68
N VAL A 597 -35.98 -2.41 -4.91
CA VAL A 597 -34.61 -1.92 -5.16
C VAL A 597 -33.62 -2.54 -4.18
N PHE A 598 -32.40 -2.79 -4.64
CA PHE A 598 -31.31 -3.41 -3.89
C PHE A 598 -30.14 -2.46 -3.79
N TYR A 599 -29.49 -2.40 -2.62
CA TYR A 599 -28.39 -1.48 -2.37
C TYR A 599 -27.52 -1.97 -1.22
N THR A 600 -26.24 -1.59 -1.23
CA THR A 600 -25.34 -1.83 -0.12
C THR A 600 -25.34 -0.64 0.84
N ALA A 601 -25.46 -0.91 2.14
CA ALA A 601 -25.32 0.07 3.21
C ALA A 601 -24.01 -0.16 3.97
N VAL A 602 -23.19 0.89 4.04
CA VAL A 602 -21.87 0.84 4.69
C VAL A 602 -21.95 1.53 6.05
N SER A 603 -21.48 0.85 7.09
CA SER A 603 -21.30 1.44 8.43
C SER A 603 -19.80 1.61 8.71
N GLY A 604 -19.40 2.73 9.32
CA GLY A 604 -18.00 3.03 9.63
C GLY A 604 -17.32 4.04 8.69
N GLY A 605 -16.02 4.26 8.90
CA GLY A 605 -15.20 5.19 8.11
C GLY A 605 -14.74 4.60 6.77
N ARG A 606 -14.11 5.42 5.93
CA ARG A 606 -13.55 5.00 4.63
C ARG A 606 -12.54 3.86 4.81
N GLY A 607 -12.84 2.67 4.29
CA GLY A 607 -11.92 1.51 4.25
C GLY A 607 -12.12 0.46 5.36
N GLU A 608 -13.16 0.55 6.18
CA GLU A 608 -13.51 -0.48 7.17
C GLU A 608 -14.80 -1.22 6.78
N GLY A 609 -14.73 -2.55 6.65
CA GLY A 609 -15.88 -3.45 6.68
C GLY A 609 -16.59 -3.74 5.35
N SER A 610 -17.01 -5.00 5.19
CA SER A 610 -17.98 -5.47 4.20
C SER A 610 -19.37 -4.87 4.45
N ALA A 611 -20.12 -4.52 3.40
CA ALA A 611 -21.41 -3.84 3.51
C ALA A 611 -22.56 -4.78 3.91
N GLU A 612 -23.68 -4.20 4.35
CA GLU A 612 -24.96 -4.91 4.39
C GLU A 612 -25.69 -4.73 3.05
N LEU A 613 -26.04 -5.83 2.38
CA LEU A 613 -26.94 -5.80 1.24
C LEU A 613 -28.39 -5.69 1.76
N ARG A 614 -29.12 -4.71 1.26
CA ARG A 614 -30.49 -4.39 1.65
C ARG A 614 -31.42 -4.40 0.44
N MET A 615 -32.69 -4.63 0.71
CA MET A 615 -33.78 -4.61 -0.27
C MET A 615 -34.92 -3.76 0.27
N LEU A 616 -35.37 -2.79 -0.52
CA LEU A 616 -36.56 -2.00 -0.25
C LEU A 616 -37.66 -2.38 -1.23
N GLY A 617 -38.71 -3.06 -0.73
CA GLY A 617 -39.89 -3.38 -1.52
C GLY A 617 -40.70 -2.12 -1.84
N ILE A 618 -41.05 -1.91 -3.12
CA ILE A 618 -41.67 -0.68 -3.61
C ILE A 618 -43.11 -0.55 -3.12
N GLU A 619 -43.95 -1.58 -3.31
CA GLU A 619 -45.37 -1.55 -2.87
C GLU A 619 -45.53 -1.73 -1.36
N ALA A 620 -44.76 -2.67 -0.79
CA ALA A 620 -44.81 -2.98 0.64
C ALA A 620 -44.16 -1.90 1.50
N ASP A 621 -43.34 -1.04 0.90
CA ASP A 621 -42.62 0.06 1.54
C ASP A 621 -41.81 -0.40 2.75
N LYS A 622 -41.11 -1.52 2.58
CA LYS A 622 -40.39 -2.23 3.64
C LYS A 622 -38.92 -2.40 3.28
N ASP A 623 -38.06 -1.72 4.03
CA ASP A 623 -36.61 -1.92 4.01
C ASP A 623 -36.24 -3.16 4.85
N SER A 624 -35.61 -4.15 4.22
CA SER A 624 -35.17 -5.40 4.86
C SER A 624 -33.72 -5.69 4.55
N LYS A 625 -33.01 -6.27 5.50
CA LYS A 625 -31.66 -6.80 5.27
C LYS A 625 -31.74 -8.08 4.45
N VAL A 626 -31.00 -8.16 3.35
CA VAL A 626 -30.83 -9.38 2.55
C VAL A 626 -29.70 -10.21 3.14
N ALA A 627 -28.50 -9.63 3.24
CA ALA A 627 -27.32 -10.32 3.76
C ALA A 627 -26.32 -9.32 4.38
N SER A 628 -25.52 -9.79 5.34
CA SER A 628 -24.38 -9.05 5.89
C SER A 628 -23.09 -9.57 5.27
N GLY A 629 -22.03 -8.77 5.26
CA GLY A 629 -20.73 -9.28 4.83
C GLY A 629 -20.46 -9.18 3.33
N ILE A 630 -21.17 -8.31 2.61
CA ILE A 630 -21.16 -8.27 1.14
C ILE A 630 -20.12 -7.29 0.61
N ASP A 631 -19.29 -7.76 -0.31
CA ASP A 631 -18.25 -7.01 -0.99
C ASP A 631 -18.75 -6.45 -2.34
N ASP A 632 -19.43 -7.28 -3.13
CA ASP A 632 -20.10 -6.90 -4.37
C ASP A 632 -21.32 -7.78 -4.67
N TYR A 633 -22.20 -7.36 -5.57
CA TYR A 633 -23.33 -8.17 -6.02
C TYR A 633 -23.84 -7.81 -7.42
N ARG A 634 -24.57 -8.76 -8.02
CA ARG A 634 -25.35 -8.58 -9.25
C ARG A 634 -26.73 -9.19 -9.09
N LEU A 635 -27.75 -8.42 -9.46
CA LEU A 635 -29.15 -8.84 -9.54
C LEU A 635 -29.39 -9.45 -10.92
N ALA A 636 -29.98 -10.64 -10.95
CA ALA A 636 -30.43 -11.26 -12.19
C ALA A 636 -31.60 -10.47 -12.79
N ALA A 637 -31.74 -10.47 -14.12
CA ALA A 637 -32.78 -9.69 -14.79
C ALA A 637 -34.22 -10.15 -14.43
N ASP A 638 -34.39 -11.39 -13.96
CA ASP A 638 -35.67 -11.89 -13.43
C ASP A 638 -36.08 -11.23 -12.08
N GLY A 639 -35.18 -10.50 -11.43
CA GLY A 639 -35.38 -9.83 -10.14
C GLY A 639 -35.48 -10.77 -8.93
N LYS A 640 -35.28 -12.08 -9.11
CA LYS A 640 -35.49 -13.12 -8.09
C LYS A 640 -34.18 -13.71 -7.56
N HIS A 641 -33.09 -13.59 -8.31
CA HIS A 641 -31.80 -14.18 -7.95
C HIS A 641 -30.70 -13.12 -7.82
N LEU A 642 -29.77 -13.36 -6.90
CA LEU A 642 -28.59 -12.53 -6.68
C LEU A 642 -27.34 -13.41 -6.72
N LEU A 643 -26.31 -12.94 -7.41
CA LEU A 643 -24.95 -13.41 -7.21
C LEU A 643 -24.23 -12.42 -6.29
N VAL A 644 -23.77 -12.89 -5.12
CA VAL A 644 -23.09 -12.06 -4.12
C VAL A 644 -21.66 -12.52 -3.91
N GLN A 645 -20.74 -11.56 -3.77
CA GLN A 645 -19.38 -11.77 -3.30
C GLN A 645 -19.31 -11.43 -1.80
N PHE A 646 -18.71 -12.32 -1.01
CA PHE A 646 -18.58 -12.15 0.44
C PHE A 646 -17.34 -12.87 0.95
N SER A 647 -16.49 -12.21 1.74
CA SER A 647 -15.30 -12.83 2.35
C SER A 647 -14.42 -13.59 1.34
N GLY A 648 -14.28 -13.05 0.12
CA GLY A 648 -13.53 -13.69 -0.97
C GLY A 648 -14.19 -14.92 -1.60
N LYS A 649 -15.48 -15.16 -1.36
CA LYS A 649 -16.28 -16.26 -1.92
C LYS A 649 -17.49 -15.73 -2.69
N PHE A 650 -18.17 -16.62 -3.40
CA PHE A 650 -19.39 -16.32 -4.15
C PHE A 650 -20.56 -17.19 -3.70
N ALA A 651 -21.76 -16.63 -3.67
CA ALA A 651 -23.00 -17.37 -3.40
C ALA A 651 -24.10 -16.92 -4.37
N ARG A 652 -24.91 -17.88 -4.82
CA ARG A 652 -26.18 -17.61 -5.49
C ARG A 652 -27.30 -17.69 -4.46
N ILE A 653 -27.95 -16.57 -4.18
CA ILE A 653 -29.02 -16.46 -3.18
C ILE A 653 -30.31 -15.95 -3.82
N GLU A 654 -31.43 -16.12 -3.13
CA GLU A 654 -32.70 -15.51 -3.52
C GLU A 654 -32.73 -14.02 -3.15
N ALA A 655 -33.42 -13.22 -3.95
CA ALA A 655 -33.63 -11.79 -3.76
C ALA A 655 -34.70 -11.52 -2.68
N LYS A 656 -34.47 -12.00 -1.46
CA LYS A 656 -35.37 -11.84 -0.30
C LYS A 656 -34.61 -11.57 0.98
N ALA A 657 -35.33 -11.25 2.06
CA ALA A 657 -34.72 -10.94 3.35
C ALA A 657 -34.00 -12.14 4.00
N ASP A 658 -33.08 -11.84 4.91
CA ASP A 658 -32.45 -12.77 5.87
C ASP A 658 -31.79 -14.01 5.21
N GLN A 659 -31.08 -13.79 4.10
CA GLN A 659 -30.25 -14.80 3.46
C GLN A 659 -28.91 -14.99 4.18
N ASP A 660 -28.39 -16.21 4.10
CA ASP A 660 -27.08 -16.60 4.64
C ASP A 660 -26.19 -17.04 3.46
N PRO A 661 -25.34 -16.14 2.92
CA PRO A 661 -24.43 -16.47 1.83
C PRO A 661 -23.51 -17.65 2.15
N GLY A 662 -23.16 -17.86 3.43
CA GLY A 662 -22.30 -18.95 3.86
C GLY A 662 -22.90 -20.34 3.60
N LYS A 663 -24.23 -20.46 3.67
CA LYS A 663 -24.96 -21.71 3.38
C LYS A 663 -25.22 -21.94 1.90
N ALA A 664 -25.17 -20.89 1.09
CA ALA A 664 -25.42 -20.91 -0.34
C ALA A 664 -24.13 -20.67 -1.17
N ALA A 665 -22.96 -20.84 -0.53
CA ALA A 665 -21.67 -20.67 -1.17
C ALA A 665 -21.53 -21.64 -2.36
N LEU A 666 -21.10 -21.11 -3.50
CA LEU A 666 -20.81 -21.91 -4.68
C LEU A 666 -19.56 -22.77 -4.44
N ASP A 667 -19.59 -24.02 -4.89
CA ASP A 667 -18.38 -24.84 -4.96
C ASP A 667 -17.56 -24.44 -6.18
N LEU A 668 -16.56 -23.57 -5.95
CA LEU A 668 -15.61 -23.13 -6.96
C LEU A 668 -14.31 -23.93 -6.92
N SER A 669 -14.30 -25.13 -6.34
CA SER A 669 -13.10 -25.99 -6.29
C SER A 669 -12.58 -26.36 -7.69
N GLN A 670 -13.47 -26.42 -8.69
CA GLN A 670 -13.16 -26.69 -10.10
C GLN A 670 -12.85 -25.44 -10.93
N LEU A 671 -12.90 -24.23 -10.35
CA LEU A 671 -12.43 -23.01 -11.00
C LEU A 671 -10.90 -23.01 -11.00
N LYS A 672 -10.32 -23.86 -11.85
CA LYS A 672 -8.90 -24.12 -11.94
C LYS A 672 -8.35 -23.70 -13.28
N LEU A 673 -7.15 -23.11 -13.24
CA LEU A 673 -6.37 -22.72 -14.40
C LEU A 673 -5.05 -23.47 -14.40
N LEU A 674 -4.64 -24.00 -15.55
CA LEU A 674 -3.27 -24.45 -15.77
C LEU A 674 -2.44 -23.20 -16.07
N VAL A 675 -1.76 -22.68 -15.04
CA VAL A 675 -0.92 -21.50 -15.16
C VAL A 675 0.44 -21.93 -15.69
N ASP A 676 0.92 -21.26 -16.73
CA ASP A 676 2.27 -21.37 -17.28
C ASP A 676 3.04 -20.09 -16.87
N PRO A 677 3.84 -20.13 -15.77
CA PRO A 677 4.36 -18.91 -15.15
C PRO A 677 5.22 -18.04 -16.09
N PRO A 678 6.17 -18.58 -16.89
CA PRO A 678 6.90 -17.76 -17.86
C PRO A 678 6.03 -17.01 -18.87
N ARG A 679 4.91 -17.60 -19.31
CA ARG A 679 3.97 -16.94 -20.24
C ARG A 679 3.15 -15.87 -19.52
N GLU A 680 2.62 -16.21 -18.33
CA GLU A 680 1.88 -15.27 -17.47
C GLU A 680 2.76 -14.06 -17.11
N TRP A 681 4.01 -14.27 -16.67
CA TRP A 681 4.93 -13.19 -16.31
C TRP A 681 5.29 -12.28 -17.48
N GLN A 682 5.37 -12.83 -18.71
CA GLN A 682 5.56 -12.02 -19.91
C GLN A 682 4.36 -11.11 -20.18
N GLN A 683 3.14 -11.63 -20.06
CA GLN A 683 1.91 -10.84 -20.19
C GLN A 683 1.83 -9.79 -19.07
N GLU A 684 2.04 -10.19 -17.81
CA GLU A 684 2.00 -9.30 -16.65
C GLU A 684 3.03 -8.19 -16.74
N PHE A 685 4.24 -8.45 -17.25
CA PHE A 685 5.25 -7.42 -17.44
C PHE A 685 4.74 -6.29 -18.35
N VAL A 686 4.18 -6.70 -19.50
CA VAL A 686 3.64 -5.76 -20.50
C VAL A 686 2.43 -5.02 -19.95
N ASP A 687 1.55 -5.71 -19.22
CA ASP A 687 0.37 -5.11 -18.63
C ASP A 687 0.73 -4.14 -17.50
N GLY A 688 1.73 -4.46 -16.67
CA GLY A 688 2.27 -3.55 -15.66
C GLY A 688 2.86 -2.27 -16.27
N TRP A 689 3.59 -2.38 -17.37
CA TRP A 689 4.06 -1.24 -18.15
C TRP A 689 2.91 -0.39 -18.69
N ARG A 690 1.84 -1.04 -19.19
CA ARG A 690 0.63 -0.41 -19.73
C ARG A 690 -0.19 0.30 -18.65
N ILE A 691 -0.38 -0.33 -17.49
CA ILE A 691 -1.08 0.25 -16.34
C ILE A 691 -0.38 1.53 -15.89
N LEU A 692 0.94 1.52 -15.75
CA LEU A 692 1.68 2.73 -15.42
C LEU A 692 1.51 3.82 -16.49
N ARG A 693 1.54 3.47 -17.78
CA ARG A 693 1.31 4.43 -18.88
C ARG A 693 -0.08 5.08 -18.80
N ASP A 694 -1.11 4.27 -18.59
CA ASP A 694 -2.51 4.68 -18.77
C ASP A 694 -3.10 5.37 -17.53
N TRP A 695 -2.51 5.15 -16.36
CA TRP A 695 -3.01 5.67 -15.08
C TRP A 695 -2.12 6.75 -14.46
N PHE A 696 -0.94 7.01 -15.00
CA PHE A 696 -0.07 8.07 -14.49
C PHE A 696 -0.59 9.46 -14.82
N TYR A 697 -0.41 10.41 -13.88
CA TYR A 697 -0.99 11.75 -13.98
C TYR A 697 -0.51 12.57 -15.19
N ASP A 698 0.74 12.36 -15.63
CA ASP A 698 1.30 13.03 -16.81
C ASP A 698 1.20 12.09 -18.02
N PRO A 699 0.34 12.37 -19.02
CA PRO A 699 0.21 11.55 -20.21
C PRO A 699 1.50 11.47 -21.04
N ASN A 700 2.48 12.35 -20.79
CA ASN A 700 3.80 12.31 -21.43
C ASN A 700 4.85 11.55 -20.62
N MET A 701 4.52 10.90 -19.50
CA MET A 701 5.45 10.04 -18.73
C MET A 701 6.79 10.71 -18.38
N HIS A 702 6.79 12.01 -18.05
CA HIS A 702 8.00 12.79 -17.68
C HIS A 702 9.13 12.74 -18.73
N GLY A 703 8.79 12.79 -20.01
CA GLY A 703 9.80 12.86 -21.09
C GLY A 703 9.37 12.40 -22.47
N GLY A 704 8.07 12.21 -22.69
CA GLY A 704 7.46 11.71 -23.91
C GLY A 704 7.27 10.19 -23.92
N ILE A 705 6.27 9.72 -24.66
CA ILE A 705 5.95 8.28 -24.77
C ILE A 705 7.10 7.45 -25.35
N GLU A 706 7.91 8.02 -26.26
CA GLU A 706 9.07 7.33 -26.83
C GLU A 706 10.12 6.94 -25.78
N ARG A 707 10.30 7.78 -24.74
CA ARG A 707 11.15 7.45 -23.60
C ARG A 707 10.59 6.23 -22.86
N TRP A 708 9.28 6.20 -22.63
CA TRP A 708 8.61 5.10 -21.91
C TRP A 708 8.63 3.78 -22.72
N ASN A 709 8.50 3.86 -24.04
CA ASN A 709 8.69 2.73 -24.95
C ASN A 709 10.13 2.20 -24.89
N ALA A 710 11.13 3.09 -24.86
CA ALA A 710 12.54 2.71 -24.72
C ALA A 710 12.84 2.04 -23.37
N VAL A 711 12.16 2.47 -22.29
CA VAL A 711 12.22 1.80 -20.99
C VAL A 711 11.73 0.36 -21.12
N ARG A 712 10.54 0.12 -21.71
CA ARG A 712 10.06 -1.25 -21.95
C ARG A 712 11.06 -2.09 -22.73
N ALA A 713 11.56 -1.58 -23.86
CA ALA A 713 12.52 -2.28 -24.70
C ALA A 713 13.82 -2.67 -23.97
N ARG A 714 14.21 -1.90 -22.93
CA ARG A 714 15.36 -2.18 -22.09
C ARG A 714 15.10 -3.30 -21.07
N TYR A 715 13.93 -3.33 -20.42
CA TYR A 715 13.65 -4.25 -19.31
C TYR A 715 12.92 -5.54 -19.73
N GLU A 716 12.08 -5.50 -20.77
CA GLU A 716 11.30 -6.66 -21.25
C GLU A 716 12.16 -7.90 -21.57
N PRO A 717 13.37 -7.78 -22.17
CA PRO A 717 14.22 -8.95 -22.41
C PRO A 717 14.65 -9.68 -21.13
N LEU A 718 14.65 -9.01 -19.97
CA LEU A 718 15.02 -9.62 -18.69
C LEU A 718 13.93 -10.57 -18.16
N VAL A 719 12.68 -10.46 -18.66
CA VAL A 719 11.57 -11.32 -18.25
C VAL A 719 11.85 -12.79 -18.60
N ALA A 720 12.56 -13.05 -19.69
CA ALA A 720 12.99 -14.40 -20.08
C ALA A 720 13.93 -15.08 -19.06
N HIS A 721 14.47 -14.33 -18.10
CA HIS A 721 15.34 -14.82 -17.03
C HIS A 721 14.66 -14.91 -15.66
N VAL A 722 13.38 -14.55 -15.57
CA VAL A 722 12.58 -14.65 -14.34
C VAL A 722 12.39 -16.14 -14.02
N ALA A 723 12.74 -16.52 -12.80
CA ALA A 723 12.61 -17.88 -12.29
C ALA A 723 11.57 -18.00 -11.17
N THR A 724 11.21 -16.88 -10.56
CA THR A 724 10.23 -16.76 -9.48
C THR A 724 9.37 -15.52 -9.65
N ARG A 725 8.18 -15.49 -9.05
CA ARG A 725 7.31 -14.30 -9.09
C ARG A 725 7.97 -13.07 -8.43
N GLN A 726 8.86 -13.30 -7.46
CA GLN A 726 9.67 -12.28 -6.82
C GLN A 726 10.68 -11.62 -7.76
N ASP A 727 11.24 -12.38 -8.71
CA ASP A 727 12.13 -11.82 -9.74
C ASP A 727 11.37 -10.84 -10.64
N LEU A 728 10.09 -11.14 -10.94
CA LEU A 728 9.21 -10.22 -11.65
C LEU A 728 8.87 -8.97 -10.80
N ASP A 729 8.61 -9.12 -9.49
CA ASP A 729 8.44 -7.97 -8.57
C ASP A 729 9.68 -7.07 -8.53
N TYR A 730 10.87 -7.64 -8.63
CA TYR A 730 12.11 -6.88 -8.77
C TYR A 730 12.15 -6.08 -10.08
N LEU A 731 11.83 -6.72 -11.21
CA LEU A 731 11.75 -6.02 -12.50
C LEU A 731 10.69 -4.91 -12.49
N PHE A 732 9.54 -5.14 -11.85
CA PHE A 732 8.52 -4.11 -11.68
C PHE A 732 8.99 -2.94 -10.83
N GLN A 733 9.81 -3.15 -9.80
CA GLN A 733 10.37 -2.05 -9.02
C GLN A 733 11.34 -1.21 -9.84
N GLU A 734 12.18 -1.84 -10.65
CA GLU A 734 13.07 -1.14 -11.57
C GLU A 734 12.28 -0.33 -12.60
N LEU A 735 11.23 -0.92 -13.18
CA LEU A 735 10.30 -0.28 -14.12
C LEU A 735 9.57 0.91 -13.49
N ALA A 736 9.00 0.72 -12.30
CA ALA A 736 8.35 1.78 -11.52
C ALA A 736 9.32 2.93 -11.20
N GLY A 737 10.59 2.61 -10.91
CA GLY A 737 11.63 3.61 -10.67
C GLY A 737 11.90 4.52 -11.87
N GLU A 738 11.74 4.04 -13.10
CA GLU A 738 11.96 4.83 -14.33
C GLU A 738 10.87 5.88 -14.59
N VAL A 739 9.72 5.79 -13.90
CA VAL A 739 8.66 6.82 -13.90
C VAL A 739 9.14 8.10 -13.20
N GLN A 740 10.14 8.00 -12.32
CA GLN A 740 10.77 9.15 -11.62
C GLN A 740 9.81 9.98 -10.74
N ALA A 741 8.77 9.34 -10.20
CA ALA A 741 7.81 9.95 -9.29
C ALA A 741 7.68 9.18 -7.98
N GLY A 742 7.25 9.87 -6.93
CA GLY A 742 6.76 9.26 -5.70
C GLY A 742 5.46 8.49 -5.95
N HIS A 743 5.06 7.68 -4.96
CA HIS A 743 3.80 6.92 -4.99
C HIS A 743 3.59 5.96 -6.18
N VAL A 744 4.69 5.58 -6.86
CA VAL A 744 4.69 4.44 -7.77
C VAL A 744 5.17 3.21 -7.02
N TYR A 745 4.26 2.29 -6.70
CA TYR A 745 4.52 1.17 -5.77
C TYR A 745 4.28 -0.19 -6.42
N VAL A 746 5.08 -1.18 -6.02
CA VAL A 746 4.86 -2.59 -6.36
C VAL A 746 4.32 -3.34 -5.15
N GLN A 747 3.30 -4.15 -5.37
CA GLN A 747 2.75 -5.11 -4.41
C GLN A 747 2.83 -6.52 -4.99
N GLN A 748 3.15 -7.47 -4.11
CA GLN A 748 3.43 -8.86 -4.48
C GLN A 748 2.21 -9.56 -5.05
N GLY A 749 2.44 -10.38 -6.07
CA GLY A 749 1.43 -11.27 -6.65
C GLY A 749 1.38 -12.66 -6.01
N ASP A 750 0.91 -13.64 -6.77
CA ASP A 750 0.76 -15.03 -6.31
C ASP A 750 2.11 -15.75 -6.32
N GLN A 751 2.63 -15.98 -5.11
CA GLN A 751 3.93 -16.59 -4.87
C GLN A 751 3.87 -17.57 -3.69
N PRO A 752 4.78 -18.56 -3.62
CA PRO A 752 4.88 -19.43 -2.45
C PRO A 752 5.06 -18.64 -1.15
N LYS A 753 4.40 -19.08 -0.09
CA LYS A 753 4.50 -18.49 1.25
C LYS A 753 4.93 -19.56 2.24
N VAL A 754 5.82 -19.19 3.15
CA VAL A 754 6.16 -20.01 4.32
C VAL A 754 5.25 -19.59 5.47
N GLU A 755 4.61 -20.56 6.14
CA GLU A 755 3.77 -20.28 7.30
C GLU A 755 4.61 -19.68 8.43
N ARG A 756 4.20 -18.50 8.92
CA ARG A 756 4.96 -17.76 9.92
C ARG A 756 4.64 -18.24 11.33
N THR A 757 5.67 -18.65 12.07
CA THR A 757 5.55 -19.09 13.47
C THR A 757 6.29 -18.12 14.42
N PRO A 758 5.68 -17.00 14.85
CA PRO A 758 6.39 -16.00 15.66
C PRO A 758 6.80 -16.48 17.05
N GLY A 759 7.95 -16.00 17.51
CA GLY A 759 8.38 -16.12 18.89
C GLY A 759 7.58 -15.22 19.85
N GLY A 760 7.69 -15.50 21.15
CA GLY A 760 7.12 -14.70 22.22
C GLY A 760 8.06 -13.56 22.66
N LEU A 761 7.50 -12.38 22.88
CA LEU A 761 8.18 -11.22 23.45
C LEU A 761 7.55 -10.83 24.79
N LEU A 762 8.32 -10.19 25.67
CA LEU A 762 7.92 -9.92 27.06
C LEU A 762 7.64 -8.43 27.35
N GLY A 763 7.75 -7.56 26.36
CA GLY A 763 7.68 -6.11 26.58
C GLY A 763 8.90 -5.60 27.33
N ALA A 764 10.08 -6.16 27.04
CA ALA A 764 11.30 -5.88 27.79
C ALA A 764 12.59 -6.13 26.99
N GLU A 765 13.64 -5.40 27.35
CA GLU A 765 15.01 -5.65 26.89
C GLU A 765 15.72 -6.59 27.86
N ILE A 766 16.31 -7.65 27.29
CA ILE A 766 16.90 -8.76 28.04
C ILE A 766 18.34 -8.89 27.61
N VAL A 767 19.24 -9.10 28.57
CA VAL A 767 20.69 -9.19 28.34
C VAL A 767 21.26 -10.44 29.02
N SER A 768 22.35 -10.97 28.48
CA SER A 768 23.11 -12.06 29.12
C SER A 768 23.85 -11.54 30.36
N ASP A 769 23.98 -12.37 31.39
CA ASP A 769 24.75 -12.07 32.60
C ASP A 769 25.87 -13.10 32.84
N ALA A 770 26.92 -12.70 33.57
CA ALA A 770 28.06 -13.55 33.89
C ALA A 770 27.71 -14.80 34.71
N SER A 771 26.56 -14.82 35.40
CA SER A 771 26.02 -16.02 36.08
C SER A 771 25.54 -17.12 35.11
N GLY A 772 25.40 -16.80 33.83
CA GLY A 772 24.81 -17.66 32.81
C GLY A 772 23.29 -17.50 32.68
N TYR A 773 22.61 -16.84 33.62
CA TYR A 773 21.21 -16.46 33.47
C TYR A 773 21.07 -15.19 32.61
N PHE A 774 19.83 -14.84 32.27
CA PHE A 774 19.52 -13.57 31.60
C PHE A 774 18.92 -12.57 32.59
N ARG A 775 19.24 -11.29 32.43
CA ARG A 775 18.77 -10.19 33.25
C ARG A 775 17.85 -9.29 32.45
N ILE A 776 16.78 -8.83 33.08
CA ILE A 776 15.89 -7.81 32.52
C ILE A 776 16.61 -6.47 32.64
N GLU A 777 17.01 -5.88 31.52
CA GLU A 777 17.66 -4.58 31.47
C GLU A 777 16.62 -3.46 31.61
N ARG A 778 15.52 -3.59 30.86
CA ARG A 778 14.47 -2.57 30.79
C ARG A 778 13.12 -3.23 30.55
N ILE A 779 12.07 -2.65 31.14
CA ILE A 779 10.68 -3.02 30.88
C ILE A 779 10.03 -1.82 30.17
N PHE A 780 9.36 -2.06 29.05
CA PHE A 780 8.64 -1.01 28.36
C PHE A 780 7.34 -0.68 29.12
N PRO A 781 7.02 0.60 29.34
CA PRO A 781 5.79 0.99 30.00
C PRO A 781 4.58 0.61 29.15
N GLY A 782 3.59 -0.03 29.76
CA GLY A 782 2.35 -0.45 29.12
C GLY A 782 1.13 0.33 29.60
N ARG A 783 -0.02 0.06 28.99
CA ARG A 783 -1.34 0.54 29.39
C ARG A 783 -2.33 -0.61 29.43
N ASP A 784 -2.72 -1.05 30.63
CA ASP A 784 -3.59 -2.23 30.80
C ASP A 784 -4.98 -2.10 30.13
N TRP A 785 -5.47 -0.88 29.92
CA TRP A 785 -6.74 -0.60 29.25
C TRP A 785 -6.65 -0.59 27.72
N ASP A 786 -5.43 -0.64 27.16
CA ASP A 786 -5.16 -0.56 25.72
C ASP A 786 -4.40 -1.82 25.29
N GLU A 787 -5.14 -2.78 24.72
CA GLU A 787 -4.58 -4.06 24.29
C GLU A 787 -3.36 -3.91 23.35
N ARG A 788 -3.32 -2.85 22.53
CA ARG A 788 -2.23 -2.58 21.57
C ARG A 788 -0.94 -2.13 22.26
N ASN A 789 -1.04 -1.61 23.48
CA ASN A 789 0.05 -1.05 24.27
C ASN A 789 0.19 -1.75 25.63
N ARG A 790 -0.25 -3.00 25.75
CA ARG A 790 -0.08 -3.79 26.96
C ARG A 790 1.33 -4.38 27.02
N SER A 791 2.03 -4.18 28.14
CA SER A 791 3.37 -4.74 28.37
C SER A 791 3.30 -5.90 29.37
N PRO A 792 3.68 -7.13 28.99
CA PRO A 792 3.52 -8.32 29.84
C PRO A 792 4.18 -8.23 31.22
N LEU A 793 5.37 -7.61 31.31
CA LEU A 793 6.14 -7.50 32.55
C LEU A 793 5.86 -6.23 33.35
N ASP A 794 5.22 -5.22 32.75
CA ASP A 794 4.84 -3.97 33.44
C ASP A 794 3.53 -4.08 34.22
N ALA A 795 2.72 -5.11 33.95
CA ALA A 795 1.46 -5.34 34.63
C ALA A 795 1.64 -5.34 36.16
N PRO A 796 0.80 -4.64 36.95
CA PRO A 796 0.97 -4.55 38.41
C PRO A 796 1.02 -5.91 39.12
N SER A 797 0.35 -6.92 38.57
CA SER A 797 0.37 -8.30 39.06
C SER A 797 1.70 -9.02 38.83
N ALA A 798 2.50 -8.61 37.85
CA ALA A 798 3.78 -9.24 37.51
C ALA A 798 4.79 -9.08 38.65
N LYS A 799 4.84 -7.92 39.32
CA LYS A 799 5.80 -7.57 40.39
C LYS A 799 7.28 -7.72 39.98
N VAL A 800 7.57 -7.58 38.68
CA VAL A 800 8.93 -7.70 38.10
C VAL A 800 9.52 -6.31 37.94
N LYS A 801 10.84 -6.17 38.07
CA LYS A 801 11.55 -4.91 37.84
C LYS A 801 12.81 -5.12 37.02
N ALA A 802 13.30 -4.04 36.41
CA ALA A 802 14.64 -4.02 35.84
C ALA A 802 15.69 -4.46 36.88
N GLY A 803 16.64 -5.28 36.45
CA GLY A 803 17.65 -5.93 37.28
C GLY A 803 17.29 -7.33 37.76
N ASP A 804 16.02 -7.76 37.68
CA ASP A 804 15.64 -9.14 37.99
C ASP A 804 16.18 -10.12 36.93
N PHE A 805 16.42 -11.35 37.35
CA PHE A 805 16.97 -12.45 36.57
C PHE A 805 15.89 -13.45 36.16
N ILE A 806 15.92 -13.88 34.90
CA ILE A 806 15.06 -14.93 34.36
C ILE A 806 15.81 -16.25 34.46
N ILE A 807 15.34 -17.12 35.35
CA ILE A 807 16.00 -18.37 35.71
C ILE A 807 15.48 -19.55 34.88
N ALA A 808 14.20 -19.54 34.54
CA ALA A 808 13.61 -20.57 33.67
C ALA A 808 12.41 -20.04 32.89
N VAL A 809 12.14 -20.66 31.74
CA VAL A 809 10.93 -20.48 30.92
C VAL A 809 10.28 -21.84 30.70
N ASP A 810 9.03 -22.01 31.09
CA ASP A 810 8.28 -23.27 31.05
C ASP A 810 9.07 -24.46 31.66
N GLY A 811 9.74 -24.21 32.78
CA GLY A 811 10.55 -25.19 33.49
C GLY A 811 11.94 -25.45 32.90
N VAL A 812 12.28 -24.90 31.73
CA VAL A 812 13.61 -25.02 31.13
C VAL A 812 14.55 -23.96 31.70
N ASP A 813 15.66 -24.40 32.29
CA ASP A 813 16.70 -23.50 32.85
C ASP A 813 17.33 -22.67 31.74
N THR A 814 17.39 -21.34 31.93
CA THR A 814 17.85 -20.42 30.88
C THR A 814 19.34 -20.55 30.57
N ARG A 815 20.15 -21.16 31.46
CA ARG A 815 21.57 -21.44 31.20
C ARG A 815 21.81 -22.49 30.12
N THR A 816 20.77 -23.19 29.69
CA THR A 816 20.85 -24.22 28.64
C THR A 816 20.93 -23.62 27.23
N VAL A 817 20.66 -22.32 27.08
CA VAL A 817 20.68 -21.60 25.81
C VAL A 817 21.67 -20.44 25.87
N LYS A 818 22.21 -20.05 24.71
CA LYS A 818 23.07 -18.86 24.60
C LYS A 818 22.26 -17.60 24.27
N ASN A 819 21.10 -17.75 23.66
CA ASN A 819 20.18 -16.66 23.32
C ASN A 819 18.83 -16.92 23.98
N PHE A 820 18.36 -15.98 24.80
CA PHE A 820 17.14 -16.11 25.58
C PHE A 820 15.91 -16.43 24.71
N TYR A 821 15.80 -15.79 23.54
CA TYR A 821 14.63 -15.90 22.68
C TYR A 821 14.49 -17.31 22.06
N GLN A 822 15.52 -18.16 22.12
CA GLN A 822 15.39 -19.58 21.77
C GLN A 822 14.31 -20.29 22.58
N LEU A 823 14.12 -19.92 23.85
CA LEU A 823 13.09 -20.51 24.72
C LEU A 823 11.67 -19.99 24.45
N LEU A 824 11.55 -18.97 23.60
CA LEU A 824 10.29 -18.31 23.26
C LEU A 824 9.90 -18.49 21.78
N GLN A 825 10.69 -19.17 20.96
CA GLN A 825 10.33 -19.48 19.58
C GLN A 825 8.98 -20.22 19.51
N GLY A 826 8.15 -19.81 18.56
CA GLY A 826 6.80 -20.34 18.37
C GLY A 826 5.82 -20.10 19.53
N LYS A 827 6.18 -19.27 20.51
CA LYS A 827 5.33 -18.95 21.66
C LYS A 827 4.68 -17.57 21.57
N GLY A 828 4.62 -16.92 20.40
CA GLY A 828 3.96 -15.62 20.23
C GLY A 828 2.46 -15.68 20.53
N GLY A 829 1.97 -14.78 21.39
CA GLY A 829 0.56 -14.75 21.83
C GLY A 829 0.15 -15.87 22.79
N GLN A 830 1.12 -16.68 23.26
CA GLN A 830 0.86 -17.78 24.19
C GLN A 830 1.16 -17.39 25.63
N LYS A 831 0.58 -18.12 26.58
CA LYS A 831 0.92 -17.97 28.00
C LYS A 831 2.13 -18.84 28.34
N VAL A 832 3.15 -18.23 28.91
CA VAL A 832 4.39 -18.88 29.35
C VAL A 832 4.57 -18.71 30.85
N GLU A 833 5.21 -19.68 31.50
CA GLU A 833 5.64 -19.58 32.89
C GLU A 833 7.11 -19.14 32.98
N LEU A 834 7.34 -17.99 33.60
CA LEU A 834 8.67 -17.47 33.89
C LEU A 834 9.02 -17.72 35.35
N ARG A 835 10.23 -18.19 35.63
CA ARG A 835 10.79 -18.23 36.98
C ARG A 835 11.77 -17.07 37.16
N ILE A 836 11.38 -16.05 37.93
CA ILE A 836 12.10 -14.78 38.08
C ILE A 836 12.73 -14.69 39.47
N SER A 837 13.98 -14.26 39.58
CA SER A 837 14.71 -14.04 40.85
C SER A 837 15.32 -12.64 40.89
N PRO A 838 15.36 -11.97 42.06
CA PRO A 838 16.10 -10.71 42.21
C PRO A 838 17.63 -10.90 42.30
N ARG A 839 18.15 -12.13 42.19
CA ARG A 839 19.57 -12.45 42.43
C ARG A 839 20.14 -13.34 41.31
N ALA A 840 21.40 -13.08 40.96
CA ALA A 840 22.15 -13.85 39.96
C ALA A 840 22.41 -15.32 40.37
N ASP A 841 22.27 -15.67 41.66
CA ASP A 841 22.37 -17.06 42.14
C ASP A 841 21.03 -17.82 42.10
N GLY A 842 19.96 -17.17 41.63
CA GLY A 842 18.62 -17.75 41.51
C GLY A 842 17.85 -17.88 42.83
N LYS A 843 18.39 -17.42 43.96
CA LYS A 843 17.67 -17.49 45.25
C LYS A 843 16.50 -16.52 45.29
N GLY A 844 15.43 -16.92 45.98
CA GLY A 844 14.20 -16.14 46.04
C GLY A 844 13.43 -16.09 44.72
N ALA A 845 13.69 -17.05 43.82
CA ALA A 845 12.95 -17.16 42.58
C ALA A 845 11.46 -17.47 42.82
N ARG A 846 10.59 -16.90 41.99
CA ARG A 846 9.15 -17.14 41.98
C ARG A 846 8.64 -17.37 40.57
N SER A 847 7.60 -18.18 40.42
CA SER A 847 6.92 -18.37 39.13
C SER A 847 5.94 -17.23 38.87
N LEU A 848 5.85 -16.83 37.60
CA LEU A 848 4.93 -15.83 37.07
C LEU A 848 4.44 -16.33 35.71
N ARG A 849 3.13 -16.31 35.46
CA ARG A 849 2.59 -16.55 34.13
C ARG A 849 2.29 -15.25 33.44
N VAL A 850 2.77 -15.11 32.21
CA VAL A 850 2.51 -13.95 31.35
C VAL A 850 2.09 -14.41 29.96
N GLU A 851 1.28 -13.60 29.31
CA GLU A 851 0.95 -13.75 27.90
C GLU A 851 1.99 -12.98 27.09
N THR A 852 2.63 -13.65 26.13
CA THR A 852 3.67 -13.06 25.31
C THR A 852 3.08 -12.20 24.19
N LEU A 853 3.88 -11.27 23.68
CA LEU A 853 3.55 -10.47 22.51
C LEU A 853 4.19 -11.08 21.25
N THR A 854 3.71 -10.68 20.08
CA THR A 854 4.34 -10.96 18.78
C THR A 854 5.19 -9.80 18.27
N SER A 855 5.01 -8.58 18.82
CA SER A 855 5.80 -7.38 18.50
C SER A 855 5.88 -6.44 19.71
N GLU A 856 6.97 -5.68 19.82
CA GLU A 856 7.19 -4.63 20.83
C GLU A 856 7.23 -3.22 20.24
N LEU A 857 7.02 -3.04 18.92
CA LEU A 857 7.18 -1.74 18.26
C LEU A 857 6.28 -0.65 18.83
N ASN A 858 5.00 -0.96 19.10
CA ASN A 858 4.07 0.01 19.71
C ASN A 858 4.51 0.45 21.11
N LEU A 859 5.05 -0.47 21.92
CA LEU A 859 5.57 -0.17 23.25
C LEU A 859 6.82 0.72 23.16
N ARG A 860 7.72 0.42 22.22
CA ARG A 860 8.92 1.23 21.94
C ARG A 860 8.53 2.64 21.47
N TYR A 861 7.55 2.76 20.58
CA TYR A 861 7.00 4.03 20.12
C TYR A 861 6.41 4.84 21.28
N ALA A 862 5.54 4.23 22.09
CA ALA A 862 4.90 4.90 23.22
C ALA A 862 5.91 5.38 24.28
N ASP A 863 6.95 4.58 24.55
CA ASP A 863 8.06 4.96 25.42
C ASP A 863 8.86 6.13 24.84
N TRP A 864 9.18 6.09 23.54
CA TRP A 864 9.89 7.17 22.84
C TRP A 864 9.13 8.50 22.90
N VAL A 865 7.82 8.50 22.61
CA VAL A 865 6.96 9.70 22.71
C VAL A 865 6.93 10.23 24.14
N SER A 866 6.76 9.34 25.13
CA SER A 866 6.74 9.71 26.55
C SER A 866 8.05 10.36 26.99
N ALA A 867 9.19 9.82 26.56
CA ALA A 867 10.50 10.37 26.85
C ALA A 867 10.71 11.78 26.27
N ARG A 868 10.24 12.04 25.04
CA ARG A 868 10.31 13.39 24.43
C ARG A 868 9.41 14.38 25.15
N ARG A 869 8.20 13.96 25.53
CA ARG A 869 7.30 14.79 26.32
C ARG A 869 7.91 15.17 27.67
N ALA A 870 8.53 14.22 28.38
CA ALA A 870 9.25 14.49 29.63
C ALA A 870 10.46 15.40 29.43
N MET A 871 11.17 15.27 28.30
CA MET A 871 12.27 16.17 27.94
C MET A 871 11.77 17.62 27.74
N VAL A 872 10.69 17.81 26.97
CA VAL A 872 10.09 19.14 26.74
C VAL A 872 9.60 19.76 28.05
N ASP A 873 8.92 18.98 28.90
CA ASP A 873 8.43 19.44 30.19
C ASP A 873 9.59 19.95 31.07
N ARG A 874 10.67 19.15 31.21
CA ARG A 874 11.87 19.53 31.96
C ARG A 874 12.58 20.75 31.38
N LEU A 875 12.76 20.84 30.06
CA LEU A 875 13.49 21.93 29.42
C LEU A 875 12.69 23.24 29.42
N SER A 876 11.37 23.17 29.51
CA SER A 876 10.48 24.34 29.46
C SER A 876 9.87 24.73 30.82
N ASP A 877 10.20 24.01 31.89
CA ASP A 877 9.55 24.13 33.20
C ASP A 877 8.02 23.96 33.11
N GLY A 878 7.59 22.97 32.32
CA GLY A 878 6.19 22.62 32.10
C GLY A 878 5.38 23.63 31.25
N ARG A 879 6.01 24.62 30.64
CA ARG A 879 5.34 25.70 29.88
C ARG A 879 4.94 25.31 28.46
N ILE A 880 5.63 24.34 27.86
CA ILE A 880 5.43 23.92 26.47
C ILE A 880 4.77 22.53 26.41
N GLY A 881 3.73 22.38 25.59
CA GLY A 881 3.13 21.09 25.27
C GLY A 881 3.81 20.39 24.10
N TYR A 882 3.81 19.05 24.09
CA TYR A 882 4.41 18.25 23.02
C TYR A 882 3.42 17.21 22.48
N ILE A 883 3.25 17.19 21.16
CA ILE A 883 2.35 16.31 20.43
C ILE A 883 3.13 15.70 19.26
N HIS A 884 3.29 14.38 19.23
CA HIS A 884 3.85 13.69 18.06
C HIS A 884 2.71 13.19 17.15
N VAL A 885 2.88 13.34 15.84
CA VAL A 885 1.91 12.99 14.81
C VAL A 885 2.49 11.91 13.90
N PRO A 886 2.22 10.60 14.17
CA PRO A 886 2.90 9.50 13.48
C PRO A 886 2.48 9.32 12.01
N ASN A 887 1.33 9.85 11.59
CA ASN A 887 0.83 9.81 10.22
C ASN A 887 -0.27 10.86 10.02
N THR A 888 -0.73 11.09 8.79
CA THR A 888 -1.94 11.90 8.52
C THR A 888 -3.18 11.04 8.32
N ALA A 889 -3.10 9.75 8.67
CA ALA A 889 -4.21 8.82 8.68
C ALA A 889 -4.90 8.82 10.06
N VAL A 890 -5.53 7.70 10.43
CA VAL A 890 -6.36 7.59 11.64
C VAL A 890 -5.55 7.84 12.92
N ASP A 891 -4.37 7.24 13.06
CA ASP A 891 -3.61 7.31 14.31
C ASP A 891 -3.09 8.72 14.59
N GLY A 892 -2.58 9.44 13.60
CA GLY A 892 -2.10 10.81 13.84
C GLY A 892 -3.22 11.84 13.97
N ASN A 893 -4.38 11.66 13.32
CA ASN A 893 -5.57 12.46 13.65
C ASN A 893 -5.99 12.24 15.11
N ARG A 894 -5.98 10.98 15.58
CA ARG A 894 -6.29 10.64 16.98
C ARG A 894 -5.28 11.25 17.95
N GLU A 895 -3.98 11.12 17.70
CA GLU A 895 -2.93 11.65 18.58
C GLU A 895 -2.89 13.18 18.57
N LEU A 896 -3.10 13.83 17.42
CA LEU A 896 -3.20 15.29 17.35
C LEU A 896 -4.39 15.80 18.15
N PHE A 897 -5.58 15.23 17.95
CA PHE A 897 -6.79 15.63 18.66
C PHE A 897 -6.65 15.40 20.19
N ARG A 898 -6.15 14.22 20.59
CA ARG A 898 -5.85 13.91 21.98
C ARG A 898 -4.83 14.87 22.59
N GLY A 899 -3.78 15.21 21.84
CA GLY A 899 -2.76 16.16 22.23
C GLY A 899 -3.32 17.56 22.44
N MET A 900 -4.17 18.03 21.52
CA MET A 900 -4.87 19.31 21.66
C MET A 900 -5.76 19.32 22.90
N LEU A 901 -6.49 18.25 23.20
CA LEU A 901 -7.30 18.15 24.42
C LEU A 901 -6.46 18.24 25.69
N ALA A 902 -5.25 17.68 25.67
CA ALA A 902 -4.38 17.60 26.84
C ALA A 902 -3.48 18.83 27.05
N TYR A 903 -3.14 19.56 25.98
CA TYR A 903 -2.07 20.57 26.02
C TYR A 903 -2.46 21.94 25.44
N ALA A 904 -3.68 22.14 24.94
CA ALA A 904 -4.07 23.44 24.37
C ALA A 904 -3.96 24.62 25.34
N ASP A 905 -3.98 24.37 26.65
CA ASP A 905 -3.83 25.35 27.73
C ASP A 905 -2.36 25.70 28.08
N LYS A 906 -1.38 24.99 27.51
CA LYS A 906 0.05 25.33 27.64
C LYS A 906 0.34 26.70 27.00
N GLU A 907 1.46 27.31 27.34
CA GLU A 907 1.83 28.63 26.82
C GLU A 907 2.27 28.57 25.35
N ALA A 908 2.86 27.45 24.93
CA ALA A 908 3.27 27.17 23.55
C ALA A 908 3.18 25.66 23.25
N LEU A 909 3.20 25.29 21.97
CA LEU A 909 3.12 23.90 21.52
C LEU A 909 4.24 23.51 20.55
N ILE A 910 4.75 22.29 20.70
CA ILE A 910 5.54 21.58 19.70
C ILE A 910 4.65 20.52 19.03
N ILE A 911 4.52 20.61 17.71
CA ILE A 911 3.92 19.58 16.87
C ILE A 911 5.06 18.81 16.19
N ASP A 912 5.35 17.60 16.64
CA ASP A 912 6.41 16.77 16.07
C ASP A 912 5.84 15.92 14.92
N ASP A 913 6.16 16.32 13.69
CA ASP A 913 5.78 15.65 12.44
C ASP A 913 6.94 14.80 11.88
N ARG A 914 8.06 14.67 12.62
CA ARG A 914 9.14 13.75 12.23
C ARG A 914 8.59 12.33 12.13
N TYR A 915 9.10 11.55 11.18
CA TYR A 915 8.68 10.16 10.94
C TYR A 915 7.19 9.98 10.53
N ASN A 916 6.50 11.05 10.16
CA ASN A 916 5.10 10.97 9.72
C ASN A 916 4.94 10.11 8.44
N GLY A 917 4.20 9.01 8.55
CA GLY A 917 4.01 8.05 7.45
C GLY A 917 3.05 8.48 6.33
N GLY A 918 2.49 9.69 6.39
CA GLY A 918 1.49 10.17 5.43
C GLY A 918 0.11 9.54 5.64
N GLY A 919 -0.73 9.55 4.62
CA GLY A 919 -2.13 9.11 4.74
C GLY A 919 -3.06 10.03 3.97
N PHE A 920 -4.03 10.63 4.67
CA PHE A 920 -4.97 11.54 4.04
C PHE A 920 -4.37 12.92 3.83
N ILE A 921 -5.01 13.72 2.97
CA ILE A 921 -4.73 15.15 2.87
C ILE A 921 -5.05 15.80 4.23
N PRO A 922 -4.09 16.48 4.89
CA PRO A 922 -4.23 16.90 6.29
C PRO A 922 -4.99 18.22 6.47
N ASP A 923 -6.02 18.48 5.66
CA ASP A 923 -6.78 19.73 5.68
C ASP A 923 -7.53 19.94 7.01
N ARG A 924 -8.13 18.88 7.57
CA ARG A 924 -8.77 18.90 8.90
C ARG A 924 -7.77 19.07 10.04
N MET A 925 -6.58 18.49 9.90
CA MET A 925 -5.52 18.60 10.90
C MET A 925 -4.99 20.03 10.98
N ILE A 926 -4.75 20.66 9.83
CA ILE A 926 -4.29 22.04 9.80
C ILE A 926 -5.39 23.01 10.25
N GLU A 927 -6.66 22.74 9.92
CA GLU A 927 -7.80 23.52 10.43
C GLU A 927 -7.78 23.57 11.96
N LEU A 928 -7.64 22.41 12.62
CA LEU A 928 -7.55 22.30 14.08
C LEU A 928 -6.39 23.13 14.67
N LEU A 929 -5.21 23.06 14.05
CA LEU A 929 -4.02 23.82 14.49
C LEU A 929 -4.14 25.33 14.26
N ALA A 930 -4.89 25.74 13.24
CA ALA A 930 -5.09 27.14 12.87
C ALA A 930 -6.21 27.85 13.64
N ARG A 931 -7.00 27.12 14.44
CA ARG A 931 -8.12 27.68 15.20
C ARG A 931 -7.68 28.80 16.14
N LYS A 932 -8.40 29.92 16.08
CA LYS A 932 -8.27 31.05 16.99
C LYS A 932 -9.57 31.21 17.81
N PRO A 933 -9.50 31.55 19.11
CA PRO A 933 -10.63 32.04 19.89
C PRO A 933 -11.28 33.24 19.19
N LEU A 934 -12.57 33.09 18.91
CA LEU A 934 -13.45 34.12 18.38
C LEU A 934 -14.02 34.98 19.52
N ASN A 935 -14.31 34.37 20.67
CA ASN A 935 -14.80 35.04 21.88
C ASN A 935 -14.45 34.23 23.14
N TYR A 936 -14.77 34.80 24.31
CA TYR A 936 -14.70 34.12 25.60
C TYR A 936 -16.05 34.18 26.33
N TRP A 937 -16.49 33.05 26.87
CA TRP A 937 -17.68 32.96 27.70
C TRP A 937 -17.29 33.02 29.18
N LYS A 938 -17.83 34.01 29.91
CA LYS A 938 -17.68 34.09 31.37
C LYS A 938 -18.92 33.49 32.03
N ARG A 939 -18.75 32.34 32.70
CA ARG A 939 -19.79 31.70 33.52
C ARG A 939 -19.63 32.08 34.99
N ARG A 940 -20.72 32.03 35.77
CA ARG A 940 -20.71 32.39 37.20
C ARG A 940 -19.68 31.53 37.94
N GLY A 941 -18.70 32.18 38.58
CA GLY A 941 -17.67 31.51 39.38
C GLY A 941 -16.58 30.78 38.60
N LEU A 942 -16.59 30.78 37.26
CA LEU A 942 -15.61 30.08 36.42
C LEU A 942 -14.77 31.06 35.60
N ASP A 943 -13.56 30.68 35.24
CA ASP A 943 -12.72 31.50 34.35
C ASP A 943 -13.30 31.63 32.93
N PRO A 944 -12.95 32.68 32.18
CA PRO A 944 -13.38 32.84 30.79
C PRO A 944 -12.94 31.65 29.92
N GLN A 945 -13.87 31.11 29.13
CA GLN A 945 -13.60 29.97 28.24
C GLN A 945 -13.70 30.37 26.77
N ALA A 946 -12.68 30.02 25.98
CA ALA A 946 -12.62 30.34 24.55
C ALA A 946 -13.70 29.61 23.72
N THR A 947 -14.05 30.18 22.57
CA THR A 947 -14.79 29.50 21.50
C THR A 947 -14.06 29.67 20.17
N PRO A 948 -13.74 28.59 19.43
CA PRO A 948 -13.89 27.18 19.82
C PRO A 948 -13.10 26.83 21.10
N MET A 949 -13.66 25.92 21.91
CA MET A 949 -13.02 25.51 23.17
C MET A 949 -11.64 24.88 22.93
N LEU A 950 -11.53 24.09 21.87
CA LEU A 950 -10.27 23.49 21.43
C LEU A 950 -9.58 24.43 20.43
N SER A 951 -8.80 25.37 20.97
CA SER A 951 -7.96 26.30 20.22
C SER A 951 -6.70 26.64 21.02
N HIS A 952 -5.61 26.99 20.34
CA HIS A 952 -4.36 27.38 20.99
C HIS A 952 -3.77 28.62 20.32
N ASN A 953 -3.64 29.70 21.07
CA ASN A 953 -3.14 31.00 20.59
C ASN A 953 -1.66 31.25 20.85
N GLY A 954 -1.02 30.38 21.63
CA GLY A 954 0.40 30.51 21.92
C GLY A 954 1.28 30.25 20.69
N PRO A 955 2.57 30.61 20.77
CA PRO A 955 3.59 30.23 19.81
C PRO A 955 3.59 28.73 19.54
N LYS A 956 3.90 28.34 18.29
CA LYS A 956 4.00 26.94 17.89
C LYS A 956 5.28 26.73 17.09
N ALA A 957 5.84 25.54 17.19
CA ALA A 957 6.89 25.07 16.30
C ALA A 957 6.51 23.67 15.80
N MET A 958 6.92 23.35 14.57
CA MET A 958 6.75 22.03 14.00
C MET A 958 8.12 21.40 13.75
N LEU A 959 8.32 20.19 14.27
CA LEU A 959 9.52 19.41 13.98
C LEU A 959 9.29 18.58 12.71
N ILE A 960 10.26 18.59 11.80
CA ILE A 960 10.20 17.85 10.53
C ILE A 960 11.52 17.11 10.25
N ASN A 961 11.45 16.02 9.51
CA ASN A 961 12.65 15.36 8.99
C ASN A 961 12.36 14.68 7.64
N GLY A 962 13.39 14.15 7.00
CA GLY A 962 13.25 13.39 5.74
C GLY A 962 12.29 12.20 5.83
N LEU A 963 11.97 11.72 7.03
CA LEU A 963 11.06 10.61 7.21
C LEU A 963 9.58 11.01 7.26
N ALA A 964 9.25 12.30 7.40
CA ALA A 964 7.90 12.83 7.17
C ALA A 964 7.54 12.77 5.68
N SER A 965 6.42 12.13 5.33
CA SER A 965 6.12 11.74 3.94
C SER A 965 4.68 11.94 3.52
N SER A 966 4.43 12.29 2.26
CA SER A 966 3.09 12.40 1.66
C SER A 966 2.22 13.42 2.39
N GLY A 967 1.19 13.03 3.12
CA GLY A 967 0.50 13.94 4.03
C GLY A 967 1.43 14.65 5.03
N GLY A 968 2.52 14.01 5.46
CA GLY A 968 3.60 14.61 6.25
C GLY A 968 4.52 15.57 5.47
N ASP A 969 4.39 15.65 4.15
CA ASP A 969 4.92 16.79 3.38
C ASP A 969 3.89 17.95 3.33
N ALA A 970 2.61 17.61 3.14
CA ALA A 970 1.53 18.59 3.03
C ALA A 970 1.27 19.35 4.34
N LEU A 971 1.31 18.67 5.50
CA LEU A 971 1.04 19.30 6.79
C LEU A 971 2.05 20.42 7.13
N PRO A 972 3.39 20.20 7.04
CA PRO A 972 4.37 21.27 7.19
C PRO A 972 4.23 22.38 6.15
N TYR A 973 3.91 22.03 4.90
CA TYR A 973 3.65 23.03 3.86
C TYR A 973 2.49 23.96 4.24
N TYR A 974 1.35 23.41 4.69
CA TYR A 974 0.21 24.21 5.14
C TYR A 974 0.51 25.00 6.42
N PHE A 975 1.25 24.41 7.36
CA PHE A 975 1.67 25.07 8.60
C PHE A 975 2.49 26.34 8.32
N ARG A 976 3.43 26.26 7.37
CA ARG A 976 4.17 27.43 6.86
C ARG A 976 3.25 28.40 6.13
N LYS A 977 2.43 27.93 5.18
CA LYS A 977 1.57 28.79 4.34
C LYS A 977 0.61 29.63 5.18
N LEU A 978 0.10 29.10 6.29
CA LEU A 978 -0.77 29.80 7.24
C LEU A 978 -0.02 30.60 8.31
N GLY A 979 1.31 30.57 8.32
CA GLY A 979 2.14 31.30 9.27
C GLY A 979 1.93 30.87 10.73
N LEU A 980 1.72 29.57 10.97
CA LEU A 980 1.39 29.07 12.32
C LEU A 980 2.58 28.97 13.27
N GLY A 981 3.80 28.96 12.74
CA GLY A 981 5.03 28.80 13.51
C GLY A 981 6.24 28.48 12.63
N LYS A 982 7.38 28.19 13.25
CA LYS A 982 8.61 27.78 12.55
C LYS A 982 8.66 26.28 12.30
N LEU A 983 9.17 25.89 11.14
CA LEU A 983 9.59 24.51 10.85
C LEU A 983 11.05 24.30 11.27
N ILE A 984 11.33 23.26 12.05
CA ILE A 984 12.66 22.97 12.62
C ILE A 984 13.03 21.51 12.32
N GLY A 985 14.26 21.26 11.87
CA GLY A 985 14.76 19.91 11.61
C GLY A 985 15.41 19.77 10.24
N THR A 986 15.04 18.75 9.46
CA THR A 986 15.58 18.53 8.10
C THR A 986 14.45 18.49 7.06
N ARG A 987 14.81 18.67 5.78
CA ARG A 987 13.85 18.66 4.66
C ARG A 987 13.03 17.37 4.66
N THR A 988 11.72 17.47 4.39
CA THR A 988 10.81 16.32 4.34
C THR A 988 11.02 15.43 3.11
N TRP A 989 10.34 14.28 3.04
CA TRP A 989 10.52 13.28 1.98
C TRP A 989 10.29 13.83 0.57
N GLY A 990 9.36 14.75 0.37
CA GLY A 990 9.09 15.34 -0.93
C GLY A 990 8.42 14.40 -1.90
N GLY A 991 7.52 13.55 -1.45
CA GLY A 991 6.63 12.80 -2.33
C GLY A 991 5.21 13.28 -2.13
N LEU A 992 4.74 14.21 -2.96
CA LEU A 992 3.41 14.80 -2.88
C LEU A 992 2.68 14.72 -4.23
N VAL A 993 2.59 13.48 -4.69
CA VAL A 993 1.77 13.00 -5.79
C VAL A 993 0.90 11.87 -5.23
N GLY A 994 -0.41 11.92 -5.43
CA GLY A 994 -1.34 10.99 -4.81
C GLY A 994 -1.78 9.84 -5.72
N ILE A 995 -2.58 8.97 -5.13
CA ILE A 995 -3.04 7.70 -5.70
C ILE A 995 -4.56 7.62 -5.59
N SER A 996 -5.23 7.24 -6.67
CA SER A 996 -6.69 7.03 -6.70
C SER A 996 -7.07 5.56 -6.89
N GLY A 997 -6.08 4.67 -6.87
CA GLY A 997 -6.22 3.27 -7.27
C GLY A 997 -6.06 3.08 -8.79
N ASN A 998 -5.78 1.84 -9.17
CA ASN A 998 -5.75 1.35 -10.55
C ASN A 998 -5.95 -0.19 -10.53
N PRO A 999 -6.13 -0.84 -11.68
CA PRO A 999 -6.27 -2.28 -11.80
C PRO A 999 -5.05 -3.05 -11.26
N SER A 1000 -5.27 -4.25 -10.71
CA SER A 1000 -4.22 -5.22 -10.38
C SER A 1000 -3.70 -5.92 -11.65
N LEU A 1001 -2.72 -6.81 -11.52
CA LEU A 1001 -2.31 -7.83 -12.50
C LEU A 1001 -3.19 -9.08 -12.39
N ALA A 1002 -3.06 -10.01 -13.34
CA ALA A 1002 -3.85 -11.24 -13.39
C ALA A 1002 -3.68 -12.10 -12.11
N ASP A 1003 -2.46 -12.20 -11.59
CA ASP A 1003 -2.19 -12.96 -10.37
C ASP A 1003 -2.55 -12.23 -9.05
N GLY A 1004 -3.08 -11.01 -9.13
CA GLY A 1004 -3.44 -10.16 -8.00
C GLY A 1004 -2.34 -9.20 -7.53
N GLY A 1005 -1.11 -9.28 -8.09
CA GLY A 1005 -0.06 -8.29 -7.87
C GLY A 1005 -0.48 -6.89 -8.35
N THR A 1006 0.22 -5.83 -7.96
CA THR A 1006 -0.18 -4.47 -8.37
C THR A 1006 1.03 -3.58 -8.63
N LEU A 1007 1.00 -2.84 -9.75
CA LEU A 1007 1.81 -1.65 -9.96
C LEU A 1007 0.91 -0.43 -9.78
N LEU A 1008 1.07 0.26 -8.66
CA LEU A 1008 0.29 1.43 -8.33
C LEU A 1008 0.84 2.64 -9.09
N ALA A 1009 0.01 3.30 -9.89
CA ALA A 1009 0.36 4.54 -10.58
C ALA A 1009 0.05 5.76 -9.70
N ALA A 1010 0.87 6.80 -9.82
CA ALA A 1010 0.60 8.09 -9.19
C ALA A 1010 -0.33 8.91 -10.11
N THR A 1011 -1.58 9.13 -9.66
CA THR A 1011 -2.70 9.57 -10.51
C THR A 1011 -2.96 11.08 -10.47
N PHE A 1012 -2.45 11.81 -9.48
CA PHE A 1012 -2.59 13.27 -9.39
C PHE A 1012 -1.42 13.92 -8.65
N ARG A 1013 -0.98 15.10 -9.08
CA ARG A 1013 0.16 15.81 -8.47
C ARG A 1013 -0.25 17.12 -7.80
N PHE A 1014 0.42 17.49 -6.71
CA PHE A 1014 0.17 18.72 -5.98
C PHE A 1014 0.63 19.98 -6.72
N LEU A 1015 -0.26 20.98 -6.74
CA LEU A 1015 -0.02 22.35 -7.21
C LEU A 1015 -0.18 23.32 -6.03
N ASP A 1016 0.65 24.35 -5.99
CA ASP A 1016 0.44 25.46 -5.08
C ASP A 1016 -0.71 26.38 -5.55
N THR A 1017 -1.07 27.37 -4.72
CA THR A 1017 -2.15 28.33 -5.00
C THR A 1017 -1.86 29.27 -6.17
N ASP A 1018 -0.61 29.33 -6.64
CA ASP A 1018 -0.15 30.18 -7.73
C ASP A 1018 -0.04 29.39 -9.05
N GLY A 1019 -0.35 28.08 -9.01
CA GLY A 1019 -0.36 27.18 -10.17
C GLY A 1019 0.99 26.52 -10.47
N ASN A 1020 1.95 26.56 -9.55
CA ASN A 1020 3.24 25.89 -9.73
C ASN A 1020 3.23 24.47 -9.16
N TRP A 1021 3.95 23.56 -9.82
CA TRP A 1021 4.31 22.29 -9.22
C TRP A 1021 5.19 22.54 -8.00
N ALA A 1022 4.84 21.93 -6.87
CA ALA A 1022 5.56 22.11 -5.62
C ALA A 1022 5.75 20.77 -4.90
N VAL A 1023 6.76 20.71 -4.02
CA VAL A 1023 7.05 19.62 -3.08
C VAL A 1023 7.51 18.30 -3.70
N GLU A 1024 6.90 17.82 -4.78
CA GLU A 1024 7.27 16.55 -5.42
C GLU A 1024 8.73 16.54 -5.89
N ASN A 1025 9.47 15.52 -5.46
CA ASN A 1025 10.93 15.34 -5.60
C ASN A 1025 11.81 16.43 -4.95
N GLU A 1026 11.22 17.29 -4.13
CA GLU A 1026 11.92 18.37 -3.42
C GLU A 1026 11.71 18.21 -1.91
N GLY A 1027 10.47 18.26 -1.43
CA GLY A 1027 10.11 18.29 -0.02
C GLY A 1027 9.96 19.70 0.52
N VAL A 1028 9.65 19.78 1.81
CA VAL A 1028 9.50 21.03 2.55
C VAL A 1028 10.75 21.23 3.37
N SER A 1029 11.59 22.20 2.98
CA SER A 1029 12.76 22.60 3.77
C SER A 1029 12.33 23.21 5.11
N PRO A 1030 13.12 23.08 6.19
CA PRO A 1030 12.87 23.74 7.48
C PRO A 1030 13.15 25.25 7.40
N ASP A 1031 12.64 26.04 8.34
CA ASP A 1031 13.07 27.43 8.56
C ASP A 1031 14.37 27.49 9.37
N ILE A 1032 14.58 26.49 10.24
CA ILE A 1032 15.80 26.30 11.04
C ILE A 1032 16.29 24.87 10.82
N GLU A 1033 17.38 24.71 10.09
CA GLU A 1033 17.99 23.41 9.87
C GLU A 1033 18.66 22.88 11.15
N VAL A 1034 18.28 21.67 11.55
CA VAL A 1034 18.85 20.93 12.67
C VAL A 1034 18.98 19.48 12.27
N ILE A 1035 20.20 18.97 12.23
CA ILE A 1035 20.49 17.55 12.00
C ILE A 1035 20.48 16.84 13.35
N ASP A 1036 19.68 15.79 13.47
CA ASP A 1036 19.67 14.91 14.64
C ASP A 1036 20.95 14.05 14.64
N ARG A 1037 22.04 14.60 15.20
CA ARG A 1037 23.36 13.95 15.15
C ARG A 1037 23.35 12.59 15.86
N PRO A 1038 23.86 11.52 15.21
CA PRO A 1038 23.88 10.16 15.75
C PRO A 1038 24.43 10.02 17.17
N GLU A 1039 25.56 10.65 17.48
CA GLU A 1039 26.18 10.55 18.80
C GLU A 1039 25.41 11.30 19.90
N LEU A 1040 24.67 12.35 19.56
CA LEU A 1040 23.81 13.07 20.50
C LEU A 1040 22.55 12.26 20.82
N LEU A 1041 21.95 11.64 19.80
CA LEU A 1041 20.83 10.71 19.99
C LEU A 1041 21.25 9.52 20.87
N ALA A 1042 22.43 8.95 20.61
CA ALA A 1042 23.01 7.86 21.42
C ALA A 1042 23.22 8.26 22.88
N ALA A 1043 23.55 9.53 23.13
CA ALA A 1043 23.69 10.11 24.48
C ALA A 1043 22.35 10.50 25.14
N GLY A 1044 21.21 10.18 24.52
CA GLY A 1044 19.87 10.47 25.05
C GLY A 1044 19.42 11.92 24.89
N ARG A 1045 20.07 12.70 24.02
CA ARG A 1045 19.67 14.06 23.62
C ARG A 1045 18.80 14.02 22.37
N ASP A 1046 18.12 15.12 22.08
CA ASP A 1046 17.30 15.29 20.86
C ASP A 1046 17.49 16.73 20.35
N PRO A 1047 18.43 16.97 19.41
CA PRO A 1047 18.79 18.32 18.97
C PRO A 1047 17.61 19.14 18.45
N SER A 1048 16.72 18.51 17.68
CA SER A 1048 15.53 19.18 17.13
C SER A 1048 14.55 19.62 18.23
N VAL A 1049 14.29 18.76 19.22
CA VAL A 1049 13.45 19.11 20.38
C VAL A 1049 14.08 20.20 21.23
N GLU A 1050 15.37 20.08 21.56
CA GLU A 1050 16.11 21.09 22.32
C GLU A 1050 16.06 22.47 21.63
N LYS A 1051 16.23 22.50 20.31
CA LYS A 1051 16.13 23.73 19.52
C LYS A 1051 14.72 24.31 19.55
N ALA A 1052 13.68 23.50 19.35
CA ALA A 1052 12.30 23.98 19.37
C ALA A 1052 11.91 24.55 20.74
N VAL A 1053 12.32 23.91 21.84
CA VAL A 1053 12.09 24.45 23.20
C VAL A 1053 12.78 25.79 23.36
N SER A 1054 14.05 25.90 22.95
CA SER A 1054 14.80 27.17 23.03
C SER A 1054 14.11 28.29 22.25
N GLU A 1055 13.64 28.01 21.03
CA GLU A 1055 13.00 29.04 20.20
C GLU A 1055 11.64 29.46 20.75
N LEU A 1056 10.81 28.51 21.20
CA LEU A 1056 9.50 28.82 21.76
C LEU A 1056 9.62 29.61 23.08
N LEU A 1057 10.59 29.29 23.94
CA LEU A 1057 10.85 30.08 25.15
C LEU A 1057 11.26 31.51 24.81
N ALA A 1058 12.09 31.70 23.78
CA ALA A 1058 12.48 33.02 23.30
C ALA A 1058 11.28 33.79 22.71
N GLU A 1059 10.40 33.12 21.95
CA GLU A 1059 9.16 33.71 21.43
C GLU A 1059 8.20 34.10 22.55
N LEU A 1060 8.05 33.28 23.59
CA LEU A 1060 7.24 33.61 24.77
C LEU A 1060 7.76 34.85 25.53
N THR A 1061 9.07 35.10 25.53
CA THR A 1061 9.63 36.34 26.08
C THR A 1061 9.28 37.55 25.22
N ARG A 1062 9.32 37.42 23.89
CA ARG A 1062 8.98 38.51 22.96
C ARG A 1062 7.47 38.79 22.90
N HIS A 1063 6.66 37.76 23.09
CA HIS A 1063 5.21 37.78 22.98
C HIS A 1063 4.57 37.07 24.17
N PRO A 1064 4.63 37.65 25.39
CA PRO A 1064 4.03 37.03 26.56
C PRO A 1064 2.52 36.87 26.34
N GLY A 1065 2.02 35.65 26.54
CA GLY A 1065 0.62 35.33 26.35
C GLY A 1065 -0.29 36.23 27.20
N ARG A 1066 -1.33 36.80 26.60
CA ARG A 1066 -2.28 37.66 27.32
C ARG A 1066 -3.26 36.79 28.12
N LYS A 1067 -3.19 36.84 29.46
CA LYS A 1067 -4.24 36.26 30.31
C LYS A 1067 -5.55 37.03 30.13
N ILE A 1068 -6.62 36.31 29.84
CA ILE A 1068 -7.95 36.92 29.68
C ILE A 1068 -8.59 37.06 31.06
N VAL A 1069 -8.98 38.30 31.38
CA VAL A 1069 -9.68 38.65 32.62
C VAL A 1069 -11.03 39.22 32.24
N ALA A 1070 -12.11 38.66 32.79
CA ALA A 1070 -13.44 39.20 32.59
C ALA A 1070 -13.56 40.58 33.27
N PRO A 1071 -14.26 41.55 32.65
CA PRO A 1071 -14.58 42.81 33.32
C PRO A 1071 -15.49 42.56 34.54
N ALA A 1072 -15.55 43.55 35.44
CA ALA A 1072 -16.51 43.51 36.55
C ALA A 1072 -17.95 43.44 36.03
N ALA A 1073 -18.83 42.77 36.78
CA ALA A 1073 -20.24 42.73 36.43
C ALA A 1073 -20.84 44.15 36.43
N PRO A 1074 -21.77 44.48 35.50
CA PRO A 1074 -22.42 45.78 35.48
C PRO A 1074 -23.17 46.01 36.80
N THR A 1075 -22.99 47.19 37.40
CA THR A 1075 -23.69 47.63 38.62
C THR A 1075 -24.61 48.82 38.39
N ASN A 1076 -24.50 49.47 37.22
CA ASN A 1076 -25.36 50.57 36.80
C ASN A 1076 -26.20 50.11 35.60
N PHE A 1077 -27.45 49.71 35.86
CA PHE A 1077 -28.38 49.23 34.83
C PHE A 1077 -29.28 50.36 34.27
N GLY A 1078 -29.02 51.62 34.65
CA GLY A 1078 -29.96 52.72 34.45
C GLY A 1078 -31.19 52.59 35.34
N ALA A 1079 -31.86 53.71 35.65
CA ALA A 1079 -33.22 53.65 36.18
C ALA A 1079 -34.14 53.08 35.09
N PRO A 1080 -35.11 52.20 35.42
CA PRO A 1080 -36.13 51.84 34.45
C PRO A 1080 -36.78 53.13 33.95
N THR A 1081 -36.71 53.37 32.64
CA THR A 1081 -37.42 54.49 32.03
C THR A 1081 -38.92 54.21 32.23
N PRO A 1082 -39.69 55.14 32.83
CA PRO A 1082 -41.08 54.91 33.20
C PRO A 1082 -41.97 54.51 32.02
#